data_AF-A0A9W9M772-F1
#
_entry.id   AF-A0A9W9M772-F1
#
_cell.length_a   1.000
_cell.length_b   1.000
_cell.length_c   1.000
_cell.angle_alpha   90.00
_cell.angle_beta   90.00
_cell.angle_gamma   90.00
#
_symmetry.space_group_name_H-M   'P 1'
#
loop_
_entity.id
_entity.type
_entity.pdbx_description
1 polymer ?
#
loop_
_entity_poly.entity_id
_entity_poly.type
_entity_poly.pdbx_seq_one_letter_code
_entity_poly.pdbx_strand_id
1 'polypeptide(L)'
;MLRQSMARAFRACASAYPFLSPKLSTQLKAASLTAQASRSYNTPGSNPYDNPDPNHNSHFTNLPRVTGAPSSQATNPPYQQRQNQYNRFRGTARRPIAYRLVQNAKPHHFVAIGVGISGLYLYNTEIVEMTGRRRFNCVSRHQELKMGEESYSEVLIAERGKVLPYNHPLTRMVDGVLQRLVPQAPIEGADWKVHVIKDDGMLNAFVLPGGKVFVYTGILPICKDEDGLAAVLGHEIAHVVAHHPAERMSTSFITLGAVFAISFLFDVSGQFSSFLLNLMYSLPNSRTQEAEADKIGLMMMSKACFNPEAAVKLWARMYEQEKEAPPQFMSTHPSSYNRMEAIQGWLDKAEAIYDENGCSSIKGYTPKIAWHNSSIHSLTFNPFDIQSHLPQTRPNIMSLSIPGPSQAGLFKPGYQSHDAEDGAVIRNIEACQAISGTVQTSLGPYGRNKIVINHLQKMILTSDAATILRELDVVHPAAKLLVMASQQQDAEMGDGTNLVIVLAGELLKKAEELIRMGLKTSDIVSGYEKAQNFALSVLEELEVDRLQDMRSATELSKALRTVVASKQSGTEDTLAALVAEAVLAVLPKNPLNFNVDNVRVVKIMGGSLEQSKVVKGMVFPREPDGIIKKASRAKVGVFSCPIDISQTETKGTVLLKNAKEMMDFTVGEEDRLETAIKELYDSGLRVVVAGSTVGDLAMHYLNRFNILVIKILSKFELRRLCRVVGATPLARLGAPMPDEMGQIDIVETTEIGGDRVTVFRQEDANAITRTATIVLRGATQNHLEDVERAIDDGVNVVKAITKDPRLVPGAGATEIQLVERISNFADRTPGLPQYAIRKFAEAFEVVPRTLAESAGLDATEVLSRLYTAHHRTTAAGESSSEEDEEEGSSSEEEEPYWTTGVDLEIGDSDGTLDTVEEGILDLMATKMSAIRLASESARTVLSVDQIIVSRQAGGPKPPQGGGDWDQD
;
A
#
# COMPACT_ATOMS: atom_id res chain seq x y z
N MET A 1 31.39 20.86 38.28
CA MET A 1 30.53 19.85 37.62
C MET A 1 29.76 20.37 36.41
N LEU A 2 29.17 21.58 36.43
CA LEU A 2 28.45 22.17 35.27
C LEU A 2 29.32 22.48 34.02
N ARG A 3 30.63 22.72 34.18
CA ARG A 3 31.54 22.92 33.03
C ARG A 3 31.96 21.62 32.32
N GLN A 4 32.05 20.52 33.06
CA GLN A 4 32.39 19.20 32.49
C GLN A 4 31.19 18.55 31.78
N SER A 5 29.95 18.84 32.22
CA SER A 5 28.74 18.38 31.52
C SER A 5 28.51 19.16 30.22
N MET A 6 28.77 20.47 30.18
CA MET A 6 28.69 21.24 28.93
C MET A 6 29.74 20.81 27.91
N ALA A 7 31.00 20.55 28.32
CA ALA A 7 32.03 20.09 27.39
C ALA A 7 31.76 18.67 26.83
N ARG A 8 31.14 17.78 27.62
CA ARG A 8 30.69 16.46 27.16
C ARG A 8 29.46 16.53 26.25
N ALA A 9 28.50 17.40 26.55
CA ALA A 9 27.32 17.62 25.70
C ALA A 9 27.71 18.25 24.35
N PHE A 10 28.66 19.20 24.32
CA PHE A 10 29.15 19.77 23.07
C PHE A 10 29.99 18.80 22.24
N ARG A 11 30.78 17.90 22.86
CA ARG A 11 31.46 16.81 22.13
C ARG A 11 30.49 15.77 21.58
N ALA A 12 29.42 15.44 22.31
CA ALA A 12 28.42 14.48 21.87
C ALA A 12 27.54 15.02 20.73
N CYS A 13 27.21 16.33 20.73
CA CYS A 13 26.54 16.97 19.59
C CYS A 13 27.42 17.03 18.34
N ALA A 14 28.73 17.29 18.50
CA ALA A 14 29.66 17.32 17.38
C ALA A 14 29.94 15.94 16.77
N SER A 15 29.76 14.84 17.52
CA SER A 15 29.90 13.47 17.01
C SER A 15 28.61 12.89 16.41
N ALA A 16 27.44 13.48 16.70
CA ALA A 16 26.14 12.98 16.25
C ALA A 16 25.67 13.57 14.90
N TYR A 17 26.27 14.69 14.45
CA TYR A 17 25.91 15.33 13.19
C TYR A 17 27.15 15.92 12.49
N PRO A 18 27.72 15.26 11.47
CA PRO A 18 28.88 15.78 10.74
C PRO A 18 28.54 16.87 9.71
N PHE A 19 27.31 17.42 9.72
CA PHE A 19 26.76 18.25 8.64
C PHE A 19 26.76 19.78 8.89
N LEU A 20 27.54 20.29 9.84
CA LEU A 20 27.68 21.74 10.07
C LEU A 20 28.85 22.32 9.27
N SER A 21 28.60 23.45 8.60
CA SER A 21 29.52 24.10 7.66
C SER A 21 30.87 24.52 8.30
N PRO A 22 31.98 24.55 7.54
CA PRO A 22 33.32 24.80 8.09
C PRO A 22 33.55 26.22 8.64
N LYS A 23 32.63 27.17 8.40
CA LYS A 23 32.73 28.57 8.87
C LYS A 23 32.54 28.73 10.39
N LEU A 24 31.97 27.74 11.10
CA LEU A 24 31.85 27.79 12.57
C LEU A 24 33.16 27.43 13.31
N SER A 25 34.10 26.76 12.64
CA SER A 25 35.32 26.24 13.28
C SER A 25 36.40 27.29 13.52
N THR A 26 36.43 28.34 12.70
CA THR A 26 37.47 29.38 12.73
C THR A 26 37.19 30.50 13.73
N GLN A 27 35.92 30.82 14.05
CA GLN A 27 35.60 31.86 15.04
C GLN A 27 35.55 31.35 16.49
N LEU A 28 35.33 30.05 16.72
CA LEU A 28 35.35 29.47 18.08
C LEU A 28 36.77 29.37 18.68
N LYS A 29 37.82 29.39 17.85
CA LYS A 29 39.22 29.51 18.33
C LYS A 29 39.57 30.92 18.80
N ALA A 30 38.98 31.97 18.20
CA ALA A 30 39.25 33.36 18.56
C ALA A 30 38.58 33.80 19.88
N ALA A 31 37.39 33.27 20.19
CA ALA A 31 36.65 33.61 21.42
C ALA A 31 37.24 33.00 22.70
N SER A 32 38.20 32.07 22.59
CA SER A 32 38.86 31.45 23.75
C SER A 32 40.05 32.24 24.29
N LEU A 33 40.56 33.22 23.53
CA LEU A 33 41.76 34.00 23.86
C LEU A 33 41.47 35.38 24.49
N THR A 34 40.22 35.85 24.46
CA THR A 34 39.83 37.18 24.99
C THR A 34 39.23 37.16 26.40
N ALA A 35 39.18 36.00 27.07
CA ALA A 35 38.68 35.87 28.45
C ALA A 35 39.80 35.75 29.50
N GLN A 36 41.02 36.20 29.18
CA GLN A 36 42.20 36.23 30.06
C GLN A 36 42.77 37.65 30.23
N ALA A 37 41.95 38.67 30.44
CA ALA A 37 42.46 39.96 30.90
C ALA A 37 41.36 40.82 31.54
N SER A 38 41.26 40.79 32.87
CA SER A 38 41.16 41.99 33.71
C SER A 38 40.82 41.58 35.14
N ARG A 39 41.68 42.02 36.05
CA ARG A 39 41.57 41.87 37.49
C ARG A 39 41.41 43.29 38.05
N SER A 40 40.65 43.40 39.15
CA SER A 40 40.98 44.16 40.36
C SER A 40 40.15 45.42 40.76
N TYR A 41 39.81 45.41 42.07
CA TYR A 41 39.55 46.49 43.05
C TYR A 41 38.29 47.39 42.98
N ASN A 42 37.35 47.26 43.95
CA ASN A 42 37.30 48.01 45.24
C ASN A 42 35.89 47.97 45.90
N THR A 43 35.87 47.77 47.23
CA THR A 43 34.79 48.12 48.21
C THR A 43 34.91 49.60 48.64
N PRO A 44 34.04 50.29 49.47
CA PRO A 44 33.14 49.78 50.55
C PRO A 44 31.81 50.58 50.89
N GLY A 45 31.01 50.08 51.87
CA GLY A 45 30.04 50.80 52.77
C GLY A 45 28.71 51.30 52.16
N SER A 46 27.54 51.45 52.82
CA SER A 46 27.08 51.53 54.23
C SER A 46 25.52 51.44 54.32
N ASN A 47 24.97 51.09 55.50
CA ASN A 47 23.54 51.08 55.95
C ASN A 47 23.10 52.51 56.46
N PRO A 48 21.93 52.83 57.12
CA PRO A 48 20.53 52.29 57.19
C PRO A 48 19.36 53.39 57.32
N TYR A 49 18.11 52.96 57.65
CA TYR A 49 16.86 53.68 58.13
C TYR A 49 15.92 54.34 57.06
N ASP A 50 14.57 54.42 57.12
CA ASP A 50 13.53 54.37 58.17
C ASP A 50 12.10 54.04 57.60
N ASN A 51 11.15 53.69 58.48
CA ASN A 51 9.68 53.43 58.30
C ASN A 51 8.87 54.79 58.20
N PRO A 52 7.50 54.92 58.19
CA PRO A 52 6.38 53.96 58.32
C PRO A 52 5.10 54.19 57.44
N ASP A 53 4.11 53.27 57.58
CA ASP A 53 2.65 53.28 57.25
C ASP A 53 1.85 54.48 57.89
N PRO A 54 0.52 54.77 57.64
CA PRO A 54 -0.63 53.81 57.57
C PRO A 54 -1.97 54.21 56.83
N ASN A 55 -2.99 53.34 57.00
CA ASN A 55 -4.47 53.55 57.07
C ASN A 55 -5.36 53.53 55.79
N HIS A 56 -6.63 53.05 55.75
CA HIS A 56 -7.49 52.15 56.57
C HIS A 56 -8.89 52.04 55.88
N ASN A 57 -9.59 50.88 56.02
CA ASN A 57 -11.06 50.66 56.23
C ASN A 57 -12.10 51.04 55.14
N SER A 58 -13.33 50.49 55.01
CA SER A 58 -14.21 49.45 55.63
C SER A 58 -15.59 49.58 54.87
N HIS A 59 -16.52 48.62 54.70
CA HIS A 59 -17.50 48.10 55.68
C HIS A 59 -18.59 47.23 54.98
N PHE A 60 -19.25 46.38 55.78
CA PHE A 60 -20.40 45.48 55.55
C PHE A 60 -21.80 46.15 55.63
N THR A 61 -22.86 45.52 55.06
CA THR A 61 -24.11 44.99 55.71
C THR A 61 -25.45 45.07 54.91
N ASN A 62 -26.21 43.95 54.95
CA ASN A 62 -27.69 43.72 55.12
C ASN A 62 -28.80 44.09 54.08
N LEU A 63 -29.51 43.05 53.57
CA LEU A 63 -30.98 42.67 53.51
C LEU A 63 -32.12 43.76 53.40
N PRO A 64 -33.43 43.49 53.04
CA PRO A 64 -34.19 42.22 52.80
C PRO A 64 -35.33 42.20 51.67
N ARG A 65 -35.96 40.99 51.49
CA ARG A 65 -37.42 40.64 51.29
C ARG A 65 -38.31 41.00 50.04
N VAL A 66 -39.05 39.96 49.58
CA VAL A 66 -40.53 39.85 49.26
C VAL A 66 -41.01 39.53 47.80
N THR A 67 -41.59 38.32 47.68
CA THR A 67 -42.76 37.78 46.89
C THR A 67 -42.89 37.89 45.36
N GLY A 68 -43.29 36.76 44.74
CA GLY A 68 -44.17 36.71 43.56
C GLY A 68 -43.91 35.56 42.57
N ALA A 69 -44.83 34.60 42.49
CA ALA A 69 -45.10 33.78 41.28
C ALA A 69 -46.37 34.35 40.60
N PRO A 70 -46.80 34.00 39.34
CA PRO A 70 -46.42 32.88 38.47
C PRO A 70 -46.31 33.18 36.94
N SER A 71 -46.05 32.14 36.13
CA SER A 71 -46.20 32.02 34.64
C SER A 71 -45.24 32.89 33.80
N SER A 72 -44.75 32.54 32.60
CA SER A 72 -45.12 31.62 31.53
C SER A 72 -43.92 31.38 30.58
N GLN A 73 -43.99 30.30 29.80
CA GLN A 73 -43.44 30.12 28.44
C GLN A 73 -41.93 30.36 28.14
N ALA A 74 -41.27 29.23 27.88
CA ALA A 74 -40.35 28.93 26.77
C ALA A 74 -39.39 30.02 26.25
N THR A 75 -38.09 29.73 26.34
CA THR A 75 -37.08 29.89 25.27
C THR A 75 -35.70 29.46 25.80
N ASN A 76 -35.05 28.51 25.12
CA ASN A 76 -33.58 28.31 25.18
C ASN A 76 -32.92 29.49 24.42
N PRO A 77 -31.69 29.98 24.73
CA PRO A 77 -30.42 29.22 24.92
C PRO A 77 -29.47 29.96 25.93
N PRO A 78 -28.12 29.98 25.84
CA PRO A 78 -27.10 28.97 25.49
C PRO A 78 -26.18 28.61 26.69
N TYR A 79 -25.50 27.47 26.61
CA TYR A 79 -24.58 26.99 27.65
C TYR A 79 -23.20 27.67 27.53
N GLN A 80 -22.87 28.54 28.48
CA GLN A 80 -21.51 29.01 28.72
C GLN A 80 -20.70 27.93 29.45
N GLN A 81 -19.62 27.48 28.84
CA GLN A 81 -18.55 26.76 29.52
C GLN A 81 -17.71 27.74 30.35
N ARG A 82 -17.48 27.43 31.63
CA ARG A 82 -16.12 27.23 32.17
C ARG A 82 -16.07 26.88 33.67
N GLN A 83 -15.11 25.99 33.96
CA GLN A 83 -14.21 25.97 35.13
C GLN A 83 -14.83 25.60 36.50
N ASN A 84 -14.30 24.69 37.32
CA ASN A 84 -12.89 24.43 37.62
C ASN A 84 -12.65 23.09 38.35
N GLN A 85 -11.37 22.67 38.26
CA GLN A 85 -10.54 22.02 39.28
C GLN A 85 -10.89 20.64 39.86
N TYR A 86 -10.00 19.68 39.60
CA TYR A 86 -9.47 18.79 40.64
C TYR A 86 -7.96 18.62 40.45
N ASN A 87 -7.22 18.55 41.57
CA ASN A 87 -5.80 18.27 41.57
C ASN A 87 -5.44 17.28 42.70
N ARG A 88 -4.66 16.25 42.31
CA ARG A 88 -3.85 15.29 43.10
C ARG A 88 -4.60 14.07 43.69
N PHE A 89 -4.13 12.81 43.59
CA PHE A 89 -2.75 12.29 43.58
C PHE A 89 -2.56 10.95 42.80
N ARG A 90 -1.45 10.92 42.02
CA ARG A 90 -0.43 9.86 41.81
C ARG A 90 -0.80 8.37 41.56
N GLY A 91 -0.62 7.98 40.30
CA GLY A 91 -0.16 6.65 39.84
C GLY A 91 0.67 6.81 38.56
N THR A 92 1.83 6.15 38.48
CA THR A 92 2.94 6.38 37.54
C THR A 92 2.64 5.99 36.08
N ALA A 93 1.98 6.87 35.33
CA ALA A 93 2.08 6.87 33.87
C ALA A 93 3.37 7.60 33.46
N ARG A 94 4.30 6.93 32.77
CA ARG A 94 5.47 7.58 32.15
C ARG A 94 4.97 8.57 31.09
N ARG A 95 4.75 9.82 31.49
CA ARG A 95 4.49 10.92 30.57
C ARG A 95 5.69 11.13 29.65
N PRO A 96 5.46 11.40 28.34
CA PRO A 96 6.52 11.62 27.37
C PRO A 96 7.45 12.74 27.82
N ILE A 97 8.74 12.60 27.51
CA ILE A 97 9.84 13.48 27.95
C ILE A 97 9.55 14.96 27.60
N ALA A 98 8.88 15.19 26.47
CA ALA A 98 8.36 16.46 25.97
C ALA A 98 7.55 17.26 27.00
N TYR A 99 6.55 16.62 27.60
CA TYR A 99 5.60 17.25 28.51
C TYR A 99 6.27 17.68 29.83
N ARG A 100 7.31 16.94 30.26
CA ARG A 100 8.14 17.30 31.43
C ARG A 100 9.10 18.46 31.16
N LEU A 101 9.56 18.63 29.91
CA LEU A 101 10.41 19.74 29.51
C LEU A 101 9.63 21.05 29.42
N VAL A 102 8.40 21.01 28.87
CA VAL A 102 7.55 22.20 28.70
C VAL A 102 7.00 22.70 30.05
N GLN A 103 6.61 21.82 30.97
CA GLN A 103 6.14 22.24 32.31
C GLN A 103 7.24 22.84 33.20
N ASN A 104 8.51 22.53 32.94
CA ASN A 104 9.66 23.06 33.67
C ASN A 104 10.33 24.26 32.96
N ALA A 105 9.85 24.64 31.76
CA ALA A 105 10.42 25.73 30.98
C ALA A 105 9.99 27.09 31.55
N LYS A 106 10.93 27.78 32.18
CA LYS A 106 10.75 29.19 32.60
C LYS A 106 10.59 30.11 31.38
N PRO A 107 9.88 31.25 31.48
CA PRO A 107 9.57 32.13 30.34
C PRO A 107 10.78 32.58 29.51
N HIS A 108 11.97 32.70 30.11
CA HIS A 108 13.21 33.03 29.37
C HIS A 108 13.67 31.95 28.38
N HIS A 109 13.26 30.68 28.53
CA HIS A 109 13.57 29.63 27.56
C HIS A 109 12.80 29.84 26.25
N PHE A 110 11.53 30.25 26.33
CA PHE A 110 10.73 30.57 25.14
C PHE A 110 11.26 31.83 24.45
N VAL A 111 11.71 32.82 25.23
CA VAL A 111 12.40 34.00 24.68
C VAL A 111 13.71 33.59 23.99
N ALA A 112 14.52 32.71 24.60
CA ALA A 112 15.77 32.23 24.00
C ALA A 112 15.54 31.43 22.71
N ILE A 113 14.49 30.59 22.67
CA ILE A 113 14.10 29.84 21.47
C ILE A 113 13.59 30.81 20.39
N GLY A 114 12.74 31.77 20.74
CA GLY A 114 12.24 32.78 19.81
C GLY A 114 13.35 33.66 19.23
N VAL A 115 14.29 34.10 20.07
CA VAL A 115 15.49 34.84 19.63
C VAL A 115 16.39 33.96 18.76
N GLY A 116 16.54 32.68 19.08
CA GLY A 116 17.29 31.72 18.26
C GLY A 116 16.70 31.50 16.87
N ILE A 117 15.38 31.32 16.78
CA ILE A 117 14.65 31.15 15.51
C ILE A 117 14.73 32.43 14.68
N SER A 118 14.47 33.60 15.29
CA SER A 118 14.57 34.90 14.61
C SER A 118 16.00 35.19 14.15
N GLY A 119 17.00 34.85 14.95
CA GLY A 119 18.41 34.98 14.59
C GLY A 119 18.79 34.08 13.41
N LEU A 120 18.32 32.83 13.39
CA LEU A 120 18.51 31.90 12.28
C LEU A 120 17.83 32.42 10.99
N TYR A 121 16.59 32.91 11.10
CA TYR A 121 15.85 33.46 9.97
C TYR A 121 16.57 34.65 9.34
N LEU A 122 16.98 35.62 10.18
CA LEU A 122 17.70 36.82 9.71
C LEU A 122 19.09 36.48 9.16
N TYR A 123 19.81 35.53 9.76
CA TYR A 123 21.15 35.13 9.31
C TYR A 123 21.14 34.47 7.92
N ASN A 124 20.10 33.68 7.62
CA ASN A 124 19.95 32.98 6.34
C ASN A 124 19.02 33.74 5.35
N THR A 125 18.73 35.02 5.62
CA THR A 125 18.03 35.88 4.65
C THR A 125 19.05 36.51 3.71
N GLU A 126 18.99 36.15 2.43
CA GLU A 126 19.88 36.59 1.37
C GLU A 126 19.12 37.42 0.32
N ILE A 127 19.85 38.21 -0.48
CA ILE A 127 19.29 38.93 -1.63
C ILE A 127 19.71 38.19 -2.91
N VAL A 128 18.75 37.90 -3.78
CA VAL A 128 19.02 37.30 -5.10
C VAL A 128 19.75 38.30 -5.98
N GLU A 129 20.95 37.95 -6.45
CA GLU A 129 21.85 38.85 -7.18
C GLU A 129 21.22 39.42 -8.47
N MET A 130 20.40 38.64 -9.16
CA MET A 130 19.85 39.00 -10.48
C MET A 130 18.57 39.86 -10.40
N THR A 131 17.82 39.80 -9.30
CA THR A 131 16.51 40.46 -9.17
C THR A 131 16.38 41.41 -8.00
N GLY A 132 17.31 41.37 -7.04
CA GLY A 132 17.25 42.16 -5.81
C GLY A 132 16.20 41.70 -4.80
N ARG A 133 15.55 40.54 -5.05
CA ARG A 133 14.53 39.98 -4.15
C ARG A 133 15.18 39.40 -2.89
N ARG A 134 14.60 39.67 -1.72
CA ARG A 134 14.99 39.01 -0.46
C ARG A 134 14.39 37.61 -0.37
N ARG A 135 15.19 36.61 0.00
CA ARG A 135 14.80 35.21 0.18
C ARG A 135 15.41 34.61 1.44
N PHE A 136 14.79 33.58 1.99
CA PHE A 136 15.39 32.75 3.03
C PHE A 136 16.00 31.50 2.39
N ASN A 137 17.30 31.28 2.60
CA ASN A 137 18.00 30.10 2.10
C ASN A 137 18.99 29.58 3.15
N CYS A 138 18.70 28.41 3.74
CA CYS A 138 19.57 27.74 4.70
C CYS A 138 20.30 26.53 4.11
N VAL A 139 20.08 26.22 2.83
CA VAL A 139 20.76 25.13 2.12
C VAL A 139 22.05 25.66 1.51
N SER A 140 23.17 25.02 1.85
CA SER A 140 24.47 25.41 1.31
C SER A 140 24.67 24.97 -0.14
N ARG A 141 25.47 25.71 -0.90
CA ARG A 141 25.83 25.39 -2.30
C ARG A 141 26.36 23.96 -2.49
N HIS A 142 27.19 23.47 -1.57
CA HIS A 142 27.71 22.11 -1.64
C HIS A 142 26.62 21.06 -1.44
N GLN A 143 25.64 21.29 -0.57
CA GLN A 143 24.51 20.39 -0.38
C GLN A 143 23.61 20.38 -1.62
N GLU A 144 23.34 21.55 -2.19
CA GLU A 144 22.59 21.71 -3.45
C GLU A 144 23.24 20.91 -4.60
N LEU A 145 24.57 21.02 -4.78
CA LEU A 145 25.30 20.25 -5.80
C LEU A 145 25.28 18.74 -5.54
N LYS A 146 25.44 18.31 -4.28
CA LYS A 146 25.42 16.88 -3.93
C LYS A 146 24.05 16.26 -4.24
N MET A 147 22.97 16.94 -3.90
CA MET A 147 21.62 16.49 -4.22
C MET A 147 21.36 16.46 -5.73
N GLY A 148 21.88 17.45 -6.47
CA GLY A 148 21.85 17.43 -7.93
C GLY A 148 22.52 16.19 -8.54
N GLU A 149 23.65 15.74 -7.99
CA GLU A 149 24.35 14.53 -8.45
C GLU A 149 23.59 13.25 -8.09
N GLU A 150 22.98 13.18 -6.90
CA GLU A 150 22.11 12.06 -6.50
C GLU A 150 20.91 11.93 -7.45
N SER A 151 20.17 13.01 -7.69
CA SER A 151 19.06 13.04 -8.66
C SER A 151 19.50 12.75 -10.09
N TYR A 152 20.70 13.17 -10.48
CA TYR A 152 21.27 12.86 -11.79
C TYR A 152 21.44 11.34 -12.00
N SER A 153 21.95 10.64 -10.97
CA SER A 153 22.10 9.18 -11.03
C SER A 153 20.75 8.45 -11.12
N GLU A 154 19.73 8.92 -10.40
CA GLU A 154 18.39 8.35 -10.41
C GLU A 154 17.71 8.50 -11.77
N VAL A 155 17.77 9.68 -12.38
CA VAL A 155 17.18 9.93 -13.71
C VAL A 155 17.85 9.05 -14.78
N LEU A 156 19.18 8.88 -14.71
CA LEU A 156 19.90 8.00 -15.66
C LEU A 156 19.53 6.52 -15.50
N ILE A 157 19.24 6.07 -14.28
CA ILE A 157 18.74 4.71 -14.02
C ILE A 157 17.32 4.56 -14.56
N ALA A 158 16.45 5.54 -14.31
CA ALA A 158 15.05 5.52 -14.75
C ALA A 158 14.92 5.52 -16.27
N GLU A 159 15.71 6.33 -16.98
CA GLU A 159 15.63 6.50 -18.43
C GLU A 159 16.68 5.70 -19.21
N ARG A 160 17.21 4.64 -18.58
CA ARG A 160 18.24 3.78 -19.16
C ARG A 160 17.75 3.16 -20.48
N GLY A 161 18.51 3.36 -21.55
CA GLY A 161 18.20 2.84 -22.89
C GLY A 161 17.37 3.79 -23.78
N LYS A 162 16.84 4.89 -23.24
CA LYS A 162 16.14 5.92 -24.03
C LYS A 162 16.97 7.18 -24.31
N VAL A 163 18.13 7.33 -23.64
CA VAL A 163 19.03 8.47 -23.86
C VAL A 163 19.69 8.36 -25.24
N LEU A 164 19.52 9.39 -26.07
CA LEU A 164 20.13 9.47 -27.39
C LEU A 164 21.64 9.66 -27.30
N PRO A 165 22.42 9.07 -28.23
CA PRO A 165 23.87 9.22 -28.23
C PRO A 165 24.28 10.67 -28.51
N TYR A 166 25.48 11.05 -28.03
CA TYR A 166 26.02 12.41 -28.19
C TYR A 166 26.09 12.88 -29.65
N ASN A 167 26.35 11.95 -30.58
CA ASN A 167 26.47 12.24 -32.01
C ASN A 167 25.12 12.44 -32.73
N HIS A 168 23.99 12.22 -32.05
CA HIS A 168 22.67 12.37 -32.64
C HIS A 168 22.40 13.85 -33.01
N PRO A 169 21.79 14.16 -34.18
CA PRO A 169 21.55 15.54 -34.62
C PRO A 169 20.77 16.38 -33.61
N LEU A 170 19.76 15.78 -32.94
CA LEU A 170 18.99 16.46 -31.89
C LEU A 170 19.84 16.80 -30.66
N THR A 171 20.70 15.88 -30.23
CA THR A 171 21.60 16.10 -29.09
C THR A 171 22.59 17.22 -29.40
N ARG A 172 23.16 17.26 -30.62
CA ARG A 172 24.05 18.34 -31.07
C ARG A 172 23.36 19.70 -31.17
N MET A 173 22.11 19.73 -31.60
CA MET A 173 21.31 20.95 -31.67
C MET A 173 21.03 21.51 -30.27
N VAL A 174 20.56 20.66 -29.35
CA VAL A 174 20.32 21.05 -27.94
C VAL A 174 21.62 21.52 -27.29
N ASP A 175 22.73 20.82 -27.53
CA ASP A 175 24.05 21.21 -27.05
C ASP A 175 24.52 22.55 -27.64
N GLY A 176 24.29 22.81 -28.93
CA GLY A 176 24.59 24.09 -29.57
C GLY A 176 23.81 25.27 -28.99
N VAL A 177 22.53 25.07 -28.68
CA VAL A 177 21.71 26.08 -27.98
C VAL A 177 22.23 26.32 -26.55
N LEU A 178 22.54 25.25 -25.82
CA LEU A 178 23.06 25.34 -24.47
C LEU A 178 24.41 26.08 -24.42
N GLN A 179 25.34 25.78 -25.33
CA GLN A 179 26.66 26.42 -25.40
C GLN A 179 26.57 27.95 -25.60
N ARG A 180 25.48 28.45 -26.20
CA ARG A 180 25.23 29.89 -26.34
C ARG A 180 24.60 30.52 -25.10
N LEU A 181 23.79 29.77 -24.34
CA LEU A 181 23.14 30.23 -23.12
C LEU A 181 24.07 30.23 -21.90
N VAL A 182 24.90 29.19 -21.74
CA VAL A 182 25.77 28.97 -20.57
C VAL A 182 26.68 30.17 -20.24
N PRO A 183 27.34 30.85 -21.20
CA PRO A 183 28.17 32.02 -20.91
C PRO A 183 27.41 33.19 -20.27
N GLN A 184 26.09 33.25 -20.45
CA GLN A 184 25.23 34.28 -19.86
C GLN A 184 24.77 33.93 -18.43
N ALA A 185 25.10 32.74 -17.96
CA ALA A 185 24.73 32.18 -16.66
C ALA A 185 25.97 31.59 -15.95
N PRO A 186 26.88 32.41 -15.41
CA PRO A 186 28.06 31.91 -14.72
C PRO A 186 27.65 31.19 -13.42
N ILE A 187 27.58 29.86 -13.47
CA ILE A 187 27.34 28.99 -12.33
C ILE A 187 28.69 28.41 -11.89
N GLU A 188 29.23 28.90 -10.77
CA GLU A 188 30.47 28.35 -10.20
C GLU A 188 30.31 26.86 -9.83
N GLY A 189 31.17 26.01 -10.38
CA GLY A 189 31.22 24.57 -10.09
C GLY A 189 30.27 23.68 -10.88
N ALA A 190 29.63 24.18 -11.95
CA ALA A 190 28.75 23.37 -12.81
C ALA A 190 29.53 22.61 -13.90
N ASP A 191 29.20 21.32 -14.07
CA ASP A 191 29.67 20.46 -15.16
C ASP A 191 28.49 20.24 -16.13
N TRP A 192 28.41 21.10 -17.15
CA TRP A 192 27.30 21.12 -18.09
C TRP A 192 27.27 19.88 -18.99
N LYS A 193 26.18 19.10 -18.90
CA LYS A 193 25.98 17.90 -19.72
C LYS A 193 24.54 17.84 -20.24
N VAL A 194 24.39 17.56 -21.54
CA VAL A 194 23.10 17.42 -22.22
C VAL A 194 22.75 15.96 -22.41
N HIS A 195 21.54 15.59 -22.00
CA HIS A 195 20.92 14.31 -22.27
C HIS A 195 19.57 14.52 -22.98
N VAL A 196 19.45 14.03 -24.20
CA VAL A 196 18.17 14.03 -24.92
C VAL A 196 17.54 12.66 -24.78
N ILE A 197 16.35 12.59 -24.20
CA ILE A 197 15.62 11.34 -23.94
C ILE A 197 14.59 11.16 -25.06
N LYS A 198 14.62 10.01 -25.73
CA LYS A 198 13.66 9.66 -26.79
C LYS A 198 12.33 9.23 -26.18
N ASP A 199 11.42 10.19 -26.06
CA ASP A 199 10.03 9.99 -25.64
C ASP A 199 9.17 11.10 -26.27
N ASP A 200 8.45 10.74 -27.33
CA ASP A 200 7.64 11.69 -28.10
C ASP A 200 6.31 12.03 -27.41
N GLY A 201 5.91 11.26 -26.39
CA GLY A 201 4.72 11.52 -25.58
C GLY A 201 4.95 12.50 -24.42
N MET A 202 6.21 12.69 -24.02
CA MET A 202 6.59 13.54 -22.89
C MET A 202 6.99 14.96 -23.34
N LEU A 203 6.14 15.93 -23.04
CA LEU A 203 6.39 17.36 -23.29
C LEU A 203 7.15 18.00 -22.11
N ASN A 204 8.43 17.66 -21.92
CA ASN A 204 9.17 18.17 -20.76
C ASN A 204 10.65 18.48 -21.07
N ALA A 205 11.23 19.40 -20.30
CA ALA A 205 12.66 19.66 -20.22
C ALA A 205 12.97 20.20 -18.82
N PHE A 206 14.07 19.80 -18.22
CA PHE A 206 14.47 20.29 -16.89
C PHE A 206 15.99 20.31 -16.72
N VAL A 207 16.45 21.15 -15.79
CA VAL A 207 17.88 21.28 -15.46
C VAL A 207 18.10 21.03 -13.98
N LEU A 208 18.99 20.10 -13.65
CA LEU A 208 19.36 19.80 -12.26
C LEU A 208 20.48 20.74 -11.78
N PRO A 209 20.57 21.00 -10.46
CA PRO A 209 21.70 21.69 -9.88
C PRO A 209 23.03 21.02 -10.27
N GLY A 210 24.02 21.80 -10.66
CA GLY A 210 25.30 21.29 -11.17
C GLY A 210 25.39 21.20 -12.71
N GLY A 211 24.34 21.59 -13.44
CA GLY A 211 24.39 21.79 -14.90
C GLY A 211 23.98 20.56 -15.74
N LYS A 212 23.23 19.62 -15.18
CA LYS A 212 22.74 18.45 -15.93
C LYS A 212 21.41 18.79 -16.59
N VAL A 213 21.37 18.80 -17.93
CA VAL A 213 20.23 19.20 -18.75
C VAL A 213 19.57 17.96 -19.35
N PHE A 214 18.27 17.82 -19.14
CA PHE A 214 17.46 16.75 -19.71
C PHE A 214 16.36 17.32 -20.60
N VAL A 215 16.27 16.86 -21.85
CA VAL A 215 15.26 17.30 -22.82
C VAL A 215 14.57 16.07 -23.42
N TYR A 216 13.24 16.00 -23.33
CA TYR A 216 12.47 14.93 -23.96
C TYR A 216 12.13 15.30 -25.41
N THR A 217 12.16 14.34 -26.33
CA THR A 217 11.90 14.62 -27.76
C THR A 217 10.51 15.20 -28.01
N GLY A 218 9.51 14.90 -27.17
CA GLY A 218 8.16 15.44 -27.27
C GLY A 218 8.06 16.97 -27.19
N ILE A 219 8.97 17.68 -26.50
CA ILE A 219 8.92 19.16 -26.41
C ILE A 219 9.42 19.85 -27.69
N LEU A 220 10.26 19.19 -28.49
CA LEU A 220 10.94 19.80 -29.63
C LEU A 220 9.98 20.29 -30.74
N PRO A 221 8.90 19.56 -31.11
CA PRO A 221 7.88 20.05 -32.03
C PRO A 221 7.20 21.35 -31.61
N ILE A 222 7.07 21.60 -30.29
CA ILE A 222 6.48 22.83 -29.73
C ILE A 222 7.47 24.00 -29.84
N CYS A 223 8.75 23.72 -29.63
CA CYS A 223 9.82 24.70 -29.78
C CYS A 223 9.94 25.22 -31.21
N LYS A 224 9.73 24.37 -32.23
CA LYS A 224 9.85 24.66 -33.68
C LYS A 224 11.22 25.13 -34.19
N ASP A 225 12.03 25.81 -33.40
CA ASP A 225 13.34 26.33 -33.78
C ASP A 225 14.26 26.46 -32.56
N GLU A 226 15.54 26.77 -32.81
CA GLU A 226 16.54 27.01 -31.77
C GLU A 226 16.16 28.18 -30.85
N ASP A 227 15.50 29.22 -31.40
CA ASP A 227 15.00 30.35 -30.60
C ASP A 227 13.92 29.88 -29.62
N GLY A 228 12.93 29.09 -30.05
CA GLY A 228 11.92 28.52 -29.15
C GLY A 228 12.51 27.55 -28.11
N LEU A 229 13.51 26.74 -28.49
CA LEU A 229 14.22 25.87 -27.56
C LEU A 229 15.05 26.66 -26.54
N ALA A 230 15.66 27.77 -26.95
CA ALA A 230 16.40 28.66 -26.08
C ALA A 230 15.50 29.33 -25.03
N ALA A 231 14.23 29.60 -25.36
CA ALA A 231 13.26 30.10 -24.39
C ALA A 231 12.94 29.06 -23.29
N VAL A 232 12.75 27.79 -23.66
CA VAL A 232 12.54 26.69 -22.68
C VAL A 232 13.78 26.49 -21.82
N LEU A 233 14.95 26.29 -22.43
CA LEU A 233 16.19 26.06 -21.70
C LEU A 233 16.60 27.27 -20.86
N GLY A 234 16.40 28.49 -21.35
CA GLY A 234 16.66 29.72 -20.61
C GLY A 234 15.81 29.83 -19.34
N HIS A 235 14.54 29.41 -19.38
CA HIS A 235 13.66 29.34 -18.22
C HIS A 235 14.15 28.30 -17.19
N GLU A 236 14.50 27.09 -17.64
CA GLU A 236 14.98 26.02 -16.75
C GLU A 236 16.34 26.37 -16.11
N ILE A 237 17.26 26.95 -16.89
CA ILE A 237 18.55 27.44 -16.37
C ILE A 237 18.32 28.58 -15.37
N ALA A 238 17.34 29.45 -15.61
CA ALA A 238 17.01 30.53 -14.68
C ALA A 238 16.59 30.02 -13.30
N HIS A 239 15.91 28.88 -13.19
CA HIS A 239 15.60 28.27 -11.88
C HIS A 239 16.87 27.87 -11.11
N VAL A 240 17.88 27.35 -11.80
CA VAL A 240 19.15 26.94 -11.20
C VAL A 240 20.02 28.16 -10.85
N VAL A 241 20.09 29.16 -11.74
CA VAL A 241 20.80 30.43 -11.51
C VAL A 241 20.18 31.19 -10.33
N ALA A 242 18.85 31.20 -10.25
CA ALA A 242 18.13 31.82 -9.14
C ALA A 242 18.03 30.91 -7.91
N HIS A 243 18.68 29.74 -7.87
CA HIS A 243 18.65 28.77 -6.75
C HIS A 243 17.24 28.50 -6.18
N HIS A 244 16.22 28.49 -7.04
CA HIS A 244 14.84 28.18 -6.61
C HIS A 244 14.70 26.80 -5.95
N PRO A 245 15.44 25.75 -6.38
CA PRO A 245 15.44 24.46 -5.67
C PRO A 245 15.90 24.56 -4.21
N ALA A 246 17.00 25.29 -3.94
CA ALA A 246 17.52 25.50 -2.59
C ALA A 246 16.59 26.34 -1.71
N GLU A 247 15.95 27.38 -2.28
CA GLU A 247 14.96 28.19 -1.58
C GLU A 247 13.73 27.36 -1.18
N ARG A 248 13.22 26.51 -2.08
CA ARG A 248 12.08 25.62 -1.81
C ARG A 248 12.40 24.60 -0.71
N MET A 249 13.60 24.06 -0.72
CA MET A 249 14.04 23.12 0.32
C MET A 249 14.24 23.83 1.67
N SER A 250 14.69 25.08 1.66
CA SER A 250 14.84 25.88 2.88
C SER A 250 13.50 26.22 3.53
N THR A 251 12.50 26.60 2.73
CA THR A 251 11.14 26.82 3.23
C THR A 251 10.51 25.52 3.75
N SER A 252 10.80 24.39 3.10
CA SER A 252 10.41 23.04 3.52
C SER A 252 10.97 22.65 4.90
N PHE A 253 12.22 23.03 5.23
CA PHE A 253 12.77 22.78 6.56
C PHE A 253 12.07 23.60 7.66
N ILE A 254 11.68 24.84 7.37
CA ILE A 254 10.94 25.69 8.31
C ILE A 254 9.54 25.12 8.57
N THR A 255 8.81 24.76 7.52
CA THR A 255 7.45 24.21 7.65
C THR A 255 7.46 22.89 8.39
N LEU A 256 8.43 22.00 8.09
CA LEU A 256 8.60 20.73 8.80
C LEU A 256 8.96 20.96 10.27
N GLY A 257 9.86 21.90 10.57
CA GLY A 257 10.22 22.28 11.94
C GLY A 257 9.03 22.84 12.72
N ALA A 258 8.20 23.68 12.10
CA ALA A 258 6.98 24.22 12.70
C ALA A 258 5.94 23.14 12.96
N VAL A 259 5.77 22.18 12.04
CA VAL A 259 4.83 21.08 12.15
C VAL A 259 5.27 20.06 13.18
N PHE A 260 6.58 19.78 13.29
CA PHE A 260 7.15 19.00 14.38
C PHE A 260 6.94 19.70 15.73
N ALA A 261 7.13 21.03 15.81
CA ALA A 261 6.89 21.78 17.02
C ALA A 261 5.40 21.77 17.44
N ILE A 262 4.48 21.91 16.49
CA ILE A 262 3.03 21.83 16.71
C ILE A 262 2.63 20.41 17.13
N SER A 263 3.15 19.38 16.45
CA SER A 263 2.87 17.97 16.81
C SER A 263 3.41 17.61 18.20
N PHE A 264 4.57 18.16 18.57
CA PHE A 264 5.16 18.00 19.90
C PHE A 264 4.40 18.74 21.01
N LEU A 265 3.70 19.83 20.67
CA LEU A 265 2.88 20.62 21.60
C LEU A 265 1.45 20.08 21.76
N PHE A 266 0.86 19.49 20.72
CA PHE A 266 -0.56 19.10 20.69
C PHE A 266 -0.82 17.59 20.59
N ASP A 267 0.23 16.75 20.60
CA ASP A 267 0.17 15.26 20.58
C ASP A 267 -0.76 14.71 19.48
N VAL A 268 -0.58 15.24 18.26
CA VAL A 268 -1.33 14.79 17.07
C VAL A 268 -0.52 13.68 16.39
N SER A 269 -1.16 12.52 16.22
CA SER A 269 -0.56 11.33 15.59
C SER A 269 0.07 11.64 14.24
N GLY A 270 1.29 11.13 14.02
CA GLY A 270 2.19 11.38 12.87
C GLY A 270 1.71 11.02 11.46
N GLN A 271 0.40 10.91 11.22
CA GLN A 271 -0.19 10.86 9.87
C GLN A 271 -0.22 12.23 9.18
N PHE A 272 -0.28 13.33 9.94
CA PHE A 272 -0.30 14.66 9.35
C PHE A 272 1.07 15.08 8.79
N SER A 273 2.16 14.63 9.41
CA SER A 273 3.53 14.92 8.98
C SER A 273 3.88 14.27 7.64
N SER A 274 3.44 13.04 7.38
CA SER A 274 3.70 12.33 6.12
C SER A 274 2.83 12.85 4.97
N PHE A 275 1.57 13.19 5.23
CA PHE A 275 0.71 13.89 4.25
C PHE A 275 1.29 15.26 3.90
N LEU A 276 1.79 16.01 4.89
CA LEU A 276 2.36 17.33 4.67
C LEU A 276 3.75 17.27 4.01
N LEU A 277 4.56 16.25 4.31
CA LEU A 277 5.83 15.97 3.62
C LEU A 277 5.60 15.57 2.15
N ASN A 278 4.59 14.77 1.85
CA ASN A 278 4.21 14.45 0.46
C ASN A 278 3.64 15.68 -0.26
N LEU A 279 2.80 16.48 0.43
CA LEU A 279 2.32 17.76 -0.10
C LEU A 279 3.52 18.66 -0.44
N MET A 280 4.55 18.72 0.41
CA MET A 280 5.76 19.52 0.26
C MET A 280 6.63 19.15 -0.96
N TYR A 281 6.72 17.87 -1.33
CA TYR A 281 7.38 17.45 -2.59
C TYR A 281 6.55 17.77 -3.84
N SER A 282 5.23 17.80 -3.71
CA SER A 282 4.29 18.08 -4.81
C SER A 282 3.93 19.56 -5.01
N LEU A 283 4.46 20.47 -4.18
CA LEU A 283 4.11 21.88 -4.28
C LEU A 283 4.76 22.51 -5.53
N PRO A 284 3.95 23.13 -6.42
CA PRO A 284 4.47 23.84 -7.58
C PRO A 284 5.34 25.01 -7.15
N ASN A 285 6.20 25.48 -8.05
CA ASN A 285 6.96 26.71 -7.81
C ASN A 285 6.04 27.86 -7.41
N SER A 286 6.50 28.73 -6.50
CA SER A 286 5.75 29.94 -6.19
C SER A 286 5.56 30.76 -7.46
N ARG A 287 4.37 31.37 -7.64
CA ARG A 287 4.09 32.27 -8.78
C ARG A 287 5.16 33.37 -8.94
N THR A 288 5.80 33.77 -7.84
CA THR A 288 6.90 34.73 -7.85
C THR A 288 8.20 34.16 -8.41
N GLN A 289 8.53 32.89 -8.15
CA GLN A 289 9.72 32.21 -8.67
C GLN A 289 9.59 31.94 -10.17
N GLU A 290 8.40 31.61 -10.62
CA GLU A 290 8.07 31.41 -12.04
C GLU A 290 8.23 32.70 -12.86
N ALA A 291 7.63 33.80 -12.39
CA ALA A 291 7.76 35.10 -13.03
C ALA A 291 9.23 35.61 -13.02
N GLU A 292 9.97 35.30 -11.95
CA GLU A 292 11.41 35.57 -11.84
C GLU A 292 12.23 34.76 -12.85
N ALA A 293 11.95 33.46 -12.99
CA ALA A 293 12.60 32.58 -13.96
C ALA A 293 12.28 33.00 -15.40
N ASP A 294 11.03 33.36 -15.71
CA ASP A 294 10.64 33.89 -17.02
C ASP A 294 11.40 35.15 -17.39
N LYS A 295 11.51 36.10 -16.45
CA LYS A 295 12.25 37.33 -16.67
C LYS A 295 13.74 37.05 -16.89
N ILE A 296 14.37 36.25 -16.05
CA ILE A 296 15.80 35.94 -16.17
C ILE A 296 16.07 35.15 -17.47
N GLY A 297 15.25 34.15 -17.77
CA GLY A 297 15.36 33.33 -18.98
C GLY A 297 15.20 34.14 -20.25
N LEU A 298 14.23 35.06 -20.30
CA LEU A 298 14.04 35.98 -21.44
C LEU A 298 15.25 36.88 -21.65
N MET A 299 15.77 37.50 -20.58
CA MET A 299 16.96 38.35 -20.67
C MET A 299 18.21 37.55 -21.06
N MET A 300 18.33 36.31 -20.59
CA MET A 300 19.43 35.39 -20.92
C MET A 300 19.40 35.01 -22.40
N MET A 301 18.22 34.69 -22.96
CA MET A 301 18.09 34.38 -24.38
C MET A 301 18.44 35.60 -25.24
N SER A 302 18.01 36.81 -24.85
CA SER A 302 18.38 38.05 -25.55
C SER A 302 19.88 38.30 -25.56
N LYS A 303 20.56 38.13 -24.41
CA LYS A 303 22.03 38.26 -24.31
C LYS A 303 22.77 37.21 -25.12
N ALA A 304 22.19 36.01 -25.26
CA ALA A 304 22.74 34.92 -26.08
C ALA A 304 22.43 35.07 -27.58
N CYS A 305 21.86 36.22 -28.00
CA CYS A 305 21.44 36.52 -29.36
C CYS A 305 20.39 35.55 -29.93
N PHE A 306 19.48 35.06 -29.10
CA PHE A 306 18.25 34.40 -29.53
C PHE A 306 17.10 35.40 -29.59
N ASN A 307 16.17 35.20 -30.51
CA ASN A 307 15.08 36.16 -30.72
C ASN A 307 14.07 36.13 -29.53
N PRO A 308 13.95 37.21 -28.74
CA PRO A 308 13.06 37.22 -27.57
C PRO A 308 11.57 37.09 -27.92
N GLU A 309 11.15 37.48 -29.13
CA GLU A 309 9.77 37.25 -29.59
C GLU A 309 9.39 35.77 -29.66
N ALA A 310 10.38 34.88 -29.83
CA ALA A 310 10.13 33.44 -29.93
C ALA A 310 9.56 32.88 -28.62
N ALA A 311 9.87 33.49 -27.47
CA ALA A 311 9.29 33.11 -26.19
C ALA A 311 7.76 33.33 -26.18
N VAL A 312 7.27 34.47 -26.69
CA VAL A 312 5.82 34.74 -26.77
C VAL A 312 5.13 33.74 -27.72
N LYS A 313 5.77 33.43 -28.85
CA LYS A 313 5.26 32.46 -29.84
C LYS A 313 5.25 31.02 -29.29
N LEU A 314 6.25 30.65 -28.50
CA LEU A 314 6.33 29.36 -27.82
C LEU A 314 5.16 29.19 -26.84
N TRP A 315 4.93 30.18 -25.96
CA TRP A 315 3.84 30.12 -24.98
C TRP A 315 2.45 30.09 -25.63
N ALA A 316 2.26 30.78 -26.76
CA ALA A 316 1.04 30.67 -27.54
C ALA A 316 0.80 29.24 -28.05
N ARG A 317 1.85 28.54 -28.51
CA ARG A 317 1.77 27.13 -28.96
C ARG A 317 1.54 26.17 -27.80
N MET A 318 2.17 26.40 -26.65
CA MET A 318 1.92 25.62 -25.43
C MET A 318 0.46 25.75 -24.98
N TYR A 319 -0.10 26.97 -25.00
CA TYR A 319 -1.51 27.20 -24.68
C TYR A 319 -2.48 26.50 -25.63
N GLU A 320 -2.15 26.40 -26.92
CA GLU A 320 -2.95 25.64 -27.89
C GLU A 320 -2.93 24.14 -27.59
N GLN A 321 -1.77 23.59 -27.22
CA GLN A 321 -1.60 22.15 -26.92
C GLN A 321 -2.17 21.73 -25.56
N GLU A 322 -2.29 22.67 -24.60
CA GLU A 322 -2.95 22.45 -23.29
C GLU A 322 -4.46 22.17 -23.38
N LYS A 323 -5.11 22.46 -24.52
CA LYS A 323 -6.56 22.23 -24.70
C LYS A 323 -6.94 20.78 -24.96
N GLU A 324 -6.01 19.92 -25.39
CA GLU A 324 -6.30 18.54 -25.80
C GLU A 324 -5.95 17.47 -24.73
N ALA A 325 -5.09 17.78 -23.76
CA ALA A 325 -4.85 17.00 -22.54
C ALA A 325 -4.05 17.85 -21.53
N PRO A 326 -4.13 17.62 -20.20
CA PRO A 326 -3.22 18.28 -19.28
C PRO A 326 -1.82 17.66 -19.42
N PRO A 327 -0.82 18.38 -19.94
CA PRO A 327 0.54 17.85 -20.03
C PRO A 327 1.12 17.70 -18.61
N GLN A 328 2.00 16.72 -18.38
CA GLN A 328 2.77 16.64 -17.12
C GLN A 328 3.65 17.89 -16.86
N PHE A 329 3.96 18.66 -17.91
CA PHE A 329 4.53 20.02 -17.81
C PHE A 329 3.71 20.97 -16.92
N MET A 330 2.37 20.81 -16.91
CA MET A 330 1.45 21.62 -16.10
C MET A 330 1.34 21.18 -14.63
N SER A 331 2.01 20.10 -14.21
CA SER A 331 1.96 19.70 -12.78
C SER A 331 2.92 20.50 -11.91
N THR A 332 3.89 21.22 -12.48
CA THR A 332 4.90 22.01 -11.74
C THR A 332 4.82 23.53 -11.95
N HIS A 333 4.05 24.03 -12.95
CA HIS A 333 3.98 25.46 -13.32
C HIS A 333 2.52 25.97 -13.48
N PRO A 334 2.22 27.26 -13.23
CA PRO A 334 0.87 27.84 -13.33
C PRO A 334 0.42 28.16 -14.78
N SER A 335 -0.89 28.41 -14.95
CA SER A 335 -1.57 28.61 -16.25
C SER A 335 -0.94 29.67 -17.17
N SER A 336 -0.82 29.32 -18.44
CA SER A 336 -0.13 29.99 -19.56
C SER A 336 -0.62 31.40 -19.94
N TYR A 337 -1.89 31.77 -19.75
CA TYR A 337 -2.44 33.08 -20.17
C TYR A 337 -1.81 34.28 -19.45
N ASN A 338 -1.69 34.24 -18.12
CA ASN A 338 -1.14 35.35 -17.32
C ASN A 338 0.38 35.54 -17.53
N ARG A 339 1.08 34.50 -18.03
CA ARG A 339 2.53 34.55 -18.32
C ARG A 339 2.82 35.23 -19.65
N MET A 340 1.98 35.03 -20.67
CA MET A 340 2.12 35.69 -21.97
C MET A 340 2.08 37.22 -21.83
N GLU A 341 1.15 37.74 -21.03
CA GLU A 341 1.04 39.18 -20.77
C GLU A 341 2.27 39.74 -20.03
N ALA A 342 2.77 39.00 -19.02
CA ALA A 342 3.98 39.40 -18.28
C ALA A 342 5.24 39.43 -19.17
N ILE A 343 5.42 38.42 -20.03
CA ILE A 343 6.54 38.34 -20.98
C ILE A 343 6.44 39.45 -22.02
N GLN A 344 5.24 39.75 -22.54
CA GLN A 344 5.02 40.89 -23.44
C GLN A 344 5.43 42.22 -22.77
N GLY A 345 5.11 42.41 -21.48
CA GLY A 345 5.53 43.59 -20.72
C GLY A 345 7.04 43.71 -20.49
N TRP A 346 7.82 42.64 -20.69
CA TRP A 346 9.28 42.65 -20.62
C TRP A 346 9.96 42.60 -22.00
N LEU A 347 9.19 42.42 -23.07
CA LEU A 347 9.71 42.23 -24.42
C LEU A 347 10.52 43.45 -24.87
N ASP A 348 10.04 44.68 -24.65
CA ASP A 348 10.77 45.91 -24.99
C ASP A 348 12.16 45.96 -24.34
N LYS A 349 12.28 45.49 -23.10
CA LYS A 349 13.57 45.42 -22.37
C LYS A 349 14.46 44.32 -22.93
N ALA A 350 13.88 43.19 -23.28
CA ALA A 350 14.59 42.07 -23.87
C ALA A 350 15.09 42.39 -25.29
N GLU A 351 14.31 43.14 -26.08
CA GLU A 351 14.69 43.66 -27.39
C GLU A 351 15.79 44.71 -27.29
N ALA A 352 15.69 45.64 -26.34
CA ALA A 352 16.77 46.60 -26.07
C ALA A 352 18.10 45.89 -25.75
N ILE A 353 18.09 44.85 -24.91
CA ILE A 353 19.29 44.05 -24.60
C ILE A 353 19.77 43.25 -25.82
N TYR A 354 18.85 42.73 -26.63
CA TYR A 354 19.18 42.03 -27.87
C TYR A 354 19.90 42.97 -28.86
N ASP A 355 19.45 44.21 -29.00
CA ASP A 355 20.05 45.21 -29.87
C ASP A 355 21.35 45.81 -29.30
N GLU A 356 21.42 46.07 -27.99
CA GLU A 356 22.63 46.55 -27.30
C GLU A 356 23.82 45.59 -27.46
N ASN A 357 23.56 44.28 -27.49
CA ASN A 357 24.58 43.25 -27.73
C ASN A 357 24.93 43.05 -29.22
N GLY A 358 24.36 43.86 -30.12
CA GLY A 358 24.64 43.82 -31.55
C GLY A 358 24.07 42.58 -32.27
N CYS A 359 23.15 41.85 -31.63
CA CYS A 359 22.62 40.58 -32.15
C CYS A 359 21.79 40.74 -33.44
N SER A 360 21.24 41.93 -33.69
CA SER A 360 20.55 42.28 -34.94
C SER A 360 21.49 42.27 -36.16
N SER A 361 22.79 42.54 -35.98
CA SER A 361 23.80 42.49 -37.04
C SER A 361 24.31 41.07 -37.36
N ILE A 362 24.16 40.12 -36.42
CA ILE A 362 24.61 38.73 -36.53
C ILE A 362 23.63 37.83 -37.31
N LYS A 363 22.36 38.24 -37.44
CA LYS A 363 21.27 37.50 -38.14
C LYS A 363 21.58 37.17 -39.62
N GLY A 364 22.56 37.82 -40.24
CA GLY A 364 22.95 37.58 -41.64
C GLY A 364 23.90 36.39 -41.88
N TYR A 365 24.52 35.82 -40.83
CA TYR A 365 25.64 34.87 -40.98
C TYR A 365 25.40 33.47 -40.38
N THR A 366 24.21 33.15 -39.85
CA THR A 366 23.90 31.85 -39.25
C THR A 366 22.96 31.00 -40.13
N PRO A 367 23.32 29.75 -40.50
CA PRO A 367 22.42 28.89 -41.27
C PRO A 367 21.27 28.38 -40.41
N LYS A 368 20.02 28.65 -40.81
CA LYS A 368 18.82 28.11 -40.16
C LYS A 368 18.62 26.65 -40.56
N ILE A 369 18.70 25.73 -39.62
CA ILE A 369 18.25 24.34 -39.82
C ILE A 369 16.74 24.30 -39.57
N ALA A 370 15.95 24.22 -40.62
CA ALA A 370 14.51 24.02 -40.53
C ALA A 370 14.20 22.51 -40.47
N TRP A 371 13.27 22.12 -39.60
CA TRP A 371 12.77 20.75 -39.48
C TRP A 371 12.09 20.33 -40.79
N HIS A 372 12.67 19.39 -41.54
CA HIS A 372 12.01 18.74 -42.67
C HIS A 372 11.94 17.23 -42.47
N ASN A 373 10.69 16.75 -42.42
CA ASN A 373 10.33 15.34 -42.52
C ASN A 373 10.70 14.82 -43.92
N SER A 374 11.52 13.78 -43.96
CA SER A 374 11.79 13.02 -45.17
C SER A 374 10.75 11.92 -45.38
N SER A 375 9.83 12.12 -46.33
CA SER A 375 9.13 11.03 -47.03
C SER A 375 8.51 11.50 -48.36
N ILE A 376 9.21 11.16 -49.45
CA ILE A 376 8.75 10.62 -50.76
C ILE A 376 7.69 11.40 -51.59
N HIS A 377 8.13 11.77 -52.80
CA HIS A 377 7.42 12.06 -54.08
C HIS A 377 6.31 13.13 -54.15
N SER A 378 6.57 14.22 -54.91
CA SER A 378 6.08 14.34 -56.30
C SER A 378 6.49 15.68 -56.92
N LEU A 379 6.89 15.61 -58.20
CA LEU A 379 7.18 16.70 -59.13
C LEU A 379 6.09 17.78 -59.16
N THR A 380 6.47 19.07 -59.26
CA THR A 380 6.29 19.92 -60.46
C THR A 380 6.49 21.42 -60.20
N PHE A 381 7.27 22.04 -61.11
CA PHE A 381 7.27 23.41 -61.65
C PHE A 381 7.25 24.67 -60.77
N ASN A 382 8.33 25.45 -60.92
CA ASN A 382 8.39 26.91 -60.75
C ASN A 382 7.51 27.63 -61.81
N PRO A 383 6.97 28.82 -61.51
CA PRO A 383 7.68 30.03 -61.95
C PRO A 383 7.63 31.25 -61.01
N PHE A 384 8.76 31.95 -61.00
CA PHE A 384 9.01 33.40 -61.00
C PHE A 384 7.87 34.40 -60.73
N ASP A 385 8.21 35.35 -59.84
CA ASP A 385 8.00 36.80 -59.89
C ASP A 385 6.83 37.37 -60.69
N ILE A 386 5.98 38.17 -60.02
CA ILE A 386 5.47 39.47 -60.51
C ILE A 386 4.75 40.23 -59.36
N GLN A 387 5.22 41.47 -59.14
CA GLN A 387 4.51 42.67 -58.67
C GLN A 387 4.04 42.83 -57.20
N SER A 388 4.86 43.60 -56.48
CA SER A 388 4.54 44.92 -55.89
C SER A 388 3.09 45.45 -55.84
N HIS A 389 2.77 46.00 -54.67
CA HIS A 389 1.75 47.03 -54.33
C HIS A 389 0.28 46.61 -54.20
N LEU A 390 -0.23 46.58 -52.95
CA LEU A 390 -1.41 47.31 -52.43
C LEU A 390 -1.77 46.82 -50.99
N PRO A 391 -2.55 47.58 -50.19
CA PRO A 391 -2.43 47.61 -48.73
C PRO A 391 -3.19 46.50 -48.00
N GLN A 392 -2.76 46.30 -46.76
CA GLN A 392 -3.36 45.51 -45.69
C GLN A 392 -4.89 45.37 -45.77
N THR A 393 -5.37 44.19 -46.15
CA THR A 393 -6.62 43.62 -45.62
C THR A 393 -6.38 42.14 -45.33
N ARG A 394 -6.45 41.78 -44.04
CA ARG A 394 -6.44 40.38 -43.59
C ARG A 394 -7.76 39.71 -44.00
N PRO A 395 -7.76 38.53 -44.63
CA PRO A 395 -8.82 37.57 -44.41
C PRO A 395 -8.39 36.67 -43.25
N ASN A 396 -9.16 36.72 -42.15
CA ASN A 396 -9.09 35.70 -41.10
C ASN A 396 -9.45 34.34 -41.72
N ILE A 397 -8.46 33.51 -42.02
CA ILE A 397 -8.68 32.08 -42.17
C ILE A 397 -8.47 31.47 -40.78
N MET A 398 -9.53 31.47 -39.99
CA MET A 398 -9.64 30.56 -38.86
C MET A 398 -9.89 29.16 -39.44
N SER A 399 -8.88 28.29 -39.44
CA SER A 399 -9.16 26.86 -39.45
C SER A 399 -9.82 26.54 -38.12
N LEU A 400 -11.14 26.35 -38.14
CA LEU A 400 -11.94 26.02 -36.97
C LEU A 400 -11.36 24.80 -36.24
N SER A 401 -11.43 24.83 -34.91
CA SER A 401 -11.22 23.69 -34.03
C SER A 401 -11.88 22.44 -34.61
N ILE A 402 -11.20 21.28 -34.53
CA ILE A 402 -11.84 19.99 -34.84
C ILE A 402 -13.18 19.98 -34.09
N PRO A 403 -14.31 19.82 -34.79
CA PRO A 403 -15.59 19.70 -34.11
C PRO A 403 -15.43 18.56 -33.11
N GLY A 404 -15.51 18.87 -31.81
CA GLY A 404 -15.64 17.84 -30.80
C GLY A 404 -16.79 16.92 -31.22
N PRO A 405 -16.72 15.60 -30.95
CA PRO A 405 -17.73 14.66 -31.41
C PRO A 405 -19.11 15.25 -31.09
N SER A 406 -19.94 15.42 -32.11
CA SER A 406 -21.18 16.22 -32.05
C SER A 406 -22.18 15.72 -30.99
N GLN A 407 -21.92 14.54 -30.44
CA GLN A 407 -22.69 13.81 -29.41
C GLN A 407 -22.01 13.80 -28.02
N ALA A 408 -20.86 14.46 -27.82
CA ALA A 408 -20.13 14.46 -26.54
C ALA A 408 -20.91 15.10 -25.37
N GLY A 409 -22.01 15.80 -25.65
CA GLY A 409 -22.88 16.43 -24.65
C GLY A 409 -23.94 15.53 -24.04
N LEU A 410 -24.06 14.26 -24.46
CA LEU A 410 -25.10 13.35 -23.93
C LEU A 410 -24.81 12.91 -22.49
N PHE A 411 -23.54 12.74 -22.14
CA PHE A 411 -23.10 12.37 -20.79
C PHE A 411 -22.46 13.57 -20.08
N LYS A 412 -22.43 13.52 -18.74
CA LYS A 412 -21.74 14.56 -17.96
C LYS A 412 -20.24 14.58 -18.34
N PRO A 413 -19.58 15.74 -18.24
CA PRO A 413 -18.14 15.79 -18.47
C PRO A 413 -17.41 14.86 -17.49
N GLY A 414 -16.56 13.97 -18.02
CA GLY A 414 -15.79 13.00 -17.25
C GLY A 414 -16.24 11.54 -17.37
N TYR A 415 -17.26 11.23 -18.17
CA TYR A 415 -17.51 9.87 -18.65
C TYR A 415 -16.66 9.59 -19.88
N GLN A 416 -16.03 8.43 -19.93
CA GLN A 416 -15.31 7.90 -21.08
C GLN A 416 -16.02 6.62 -21.54
N SER A 417 -16.30 6.53 -22.84
CA SER A 417 -16.80 5.31 -23.47
C SER A 417 -15.67 4.62 -24.21
N HIS A 418 -15.60 3.30 -24.10
CA HIS A 418 -14.72 2.45 -24.87
C HIS A 418 -15.57 1.38 -25.56
N ASP A 419 -15.67 1.47 -26.88
CA ASP A 419 -16.52 0.60 -27.68
C ASP A 419 -15.67 -0.51 -28.34
N ALA A 420 -16.29 -1.65 -28.67
CA ALA A 420 -15.59 -2.82 -29.23
C ALA A 420 -14.86 -2.51 -30.54
N GLU A 421 -15.43 -1.63 -31.38
CA GLU A 421 -14.83 -1.20 -32.65
C GLU A 421 -13.50 -0.46 -32.44
N ASP A 422 -13.33 0.22 -31.30
CA ASP A 422 -12.09 0.90 -30.88
C ASP A 422 -11.09 -0.05 -30.19
N GLY A 423 -11.22 -1.36 -30.41
CA GLY A 423 -10.36 -2.38 -29.81
C GLY A 423 -10.49 -2.48 -28.28
N ALA A 424 -11.63 -2.09 -27.71
CA ALA A 424 -11.86 -2.17 -26.26
C ALA A 424 -11.71 -3.60 -25.72
N VAL A 425 -12.16 -4.61 -26.46
CA VAL A 425 -12.05 -6.03 -26.06
C VAL A 425 -10.59 -6.45 -25.90
N ILE A 426 -9.71 -6.03 -26.81
CA ILE A 426 -8.27 -6.35 -26.73
C ILE A 426 -7.65 -5.66 -25.52
N ARG A 427 -7.96 -4.39 -25.27
CA ARG A 427 -7.50 -3.67 -24.07
C ARG A 427 -7.96 -4.34 -22.77
N ASN A 428 -9.19 -4.86 -22.76
CA ASN A 428 -9.73 -5.60 -21.62
C ASN A 428 -8.94 -6.89 -21.38
N ILE A 429 -8.62 -7.62 -22.45
CA ILE A 429 -7.81 -8.84 -22.43
C ILE A 429 -6.40 -8.53 -21.91
N GLU A 430 -5.73 -7.50 -22.44
CA GLU A 430 -4.40 -7.06 -22.00
C GLU A 430 -4.37 -6.72 -20.49
N ALA A 431 -5.39 -6.03 -19.98
CA ALA A 431 -5.51 -5.73 -18.57
C ALA A 431 -5.64 -7.00 -17.70
N CYS A 432 -6.39 -7.99 -18.17
CA CYS A 432 -6.54 -9.29 -17.48
C CYS A 432 -5.25 -10.12 -17.56
N GLN A 433 -4.55 -10.10 -18.70
CA GLN A 433 -3.26 -10.76 -18.88
C GLN A 433 -2.19 -10.16 -17.95
N ALA A 434 -2.17 -8.84 -17.76
CA ALA A 434 -1.23 -8.18 -16.84
C ALA A 434 -1.42 -8.66 -15.38
N ILE A 435 -2.68 -8.83 -14.95
CA ILE A 435 -2.99 -9.40 -13.63
C ILE A 435 -2.59 -10.87 -13.56
N SER A 436 -2.90 -11.65 -14.59
CA SER A 436 -2.52 -13.07 -14.67
C SER A 436 -0.99 -13.23 -14.58
N GLY A 437 -0.22 -12.49 -15.37
CA GLY A 437 1.26 -12.56 -15.37
C GLY A 437 1.88 -12.14 -14.02
N THR A 438 1.22 -11.27 -13.25
CA THR A 438 1.67 -10.89 -11.90
C THR A 438 1.62 -12.09 -10.94
N VAL A 439 0.55 -12.88 -11.04
CA VAL A 439 0.27 -14.02 -10.16
C VAL A 439 0.91 -15.32 -10.66
N GLN A 440 1.05 -15.50 -11.97
CA GLN A 440 1.50 -16.74 -12.62
C GLN A 440 2.79 -17.30 -12.02
N THR A 441 3.79 -16.44 -11.80
CA THR A 441 5.07 -16.83 -11.17
C THR A 441 4.99 -17.26 -9.69
N SER A 442 3.79 -17.25 -9.09
CA SER A 442 3.50 -17.70 -7.73
C SER A 442 2.72 -19.02 -7.71
N LEU A 443 2.47 -19.63 -8.87
CA LEU A 443 1.79 -20.92 -9.01
C LEU A 443 2.76 -22.07 -8.69
N GLY A 444 2.27 -23.07 -7.94
CA GLY A 444 3.02 -24.28 -7.61
C GLY A 444 3.99 -24.12 -6.43
N PRO A 445 4.63 -25.22 -5.99
CA PRO A 445 5.46 -25.26 -4.78
C PRO A 445 6.78 -24.47 -4.90
N TYR A 446 7.30 -24.28 -6.13
CA TYR A 446 8.41 -23.38 -6.43
C TYR A 446 7.95 -21.97 -6.84
N GLY A 447 6.66 -21.65 -6.60
CA GLY A 447 6.10 -20.33 -6.80
C GLY A 447 6.79 -19.28 -5.94
N ARG A 448 7.06 -18.11 -6.51
CA ARG A 448 7.74 -17.01 -5.83
C ARG A 448 6.75 -16.16 -5.04
N ASN A 449 6.97 -16.06 -3.73
CA ASN A 449 6.24 -15.14 -2.87
C ASN A 449 6.40 -13.68 -3.34
N LYS A 450 5.31 -12.92 -3.25
CA LYS A 450 5.25 -11.48 -3.56
C LYS A 450 5.22 -10.66 -2.27
N ILE A 451 5.92 -9.53 -2.30
CA ILE A 451 5.84 -8.52 -1.25
C ILE A 451 4.86 -7.46 -1.72
N VAL A 452 3.71 -7.38 -1.05
CA VAL A 452 2.70 -6.34 -1.30
C VAL A 452 2.74 -5.36 -0.14
N ILE A 453 2.95 -4.08 -0.46
CA ILE A 453 2.90 -2.98 0.51
C ILE A 453 1.62 -2.23 0.27
N ASN A 454 0.70 -2.32 1.22
CA ASN A 454 -0.60 -1.66 1.10
C ASN A 454 -0.48 -0.14 1.33
N HIS A 455 -1.53 0.64 1.04
CA HIS A 455 -1.62 2.09 1.27
C HIS A 455 -1.38 2.50 2.73
N LEU A 456 -1.52 1.58 3.69
CA LEU A 456 -1.19 1.76 5.11
C LEU A 456 0.27 1.41 5.45
N GLN A 457 1.13 1.15 4.46
CA GLN A 457 2.51 0.67 4.63
C GLN A 457 2.66 -0.66 5.38
N LYS A 458 1.58 -1.44 5.48
CA LYS A 458 1.67 -2.82 5.97
C LYS A 458 2.30 -3.68 4.89
N MET A 459 3.40 -4.33 5.23
CA MET A 459 4.07 -5.31 4.38
C MET A 459 3.38 -6.66 4.53
N ILE A 460 2.98 -7.26 3.41
CA ILE A 460 2.42 -8.60 3.34
C ILE A 460 3.29 -9.43 2.38
N LEU A 461 3.72 -10.60 2.84
CA LEU A 461 4.44 -11.58 2.03
C LEU A 461 3.51 -12.77 1.77
N THR A 462 3.30 -13.15 0.50
CA THR A 462 2.51 -14.34 0.16
C THR A 462 2.63 -14.80 -1.29
N SER A 463 2.35 -16.08 -1.55
CA SER A 463 2.17 -16.67 -2.90
C SER A 463 0.70 -16.79 -3.32
N ASP A 464 -0.25 -16.54 -2.41
CA ASP A 464 -1.68 -16.69 -2.69
C ASP A 464 -2.25 -15.54 -3.53
N ALA A 465 -2.85 -15.87 -4.68
CA ALA A 465 -3.43 -14.92 -5.62
C ALA A 465 -4.55 -14.09 -4.99
N ALA A 466 -5.46 -14.72 -4.25
CA ALA A 466 -6.61 -14.03 -3.69
C ALA A 466 -6.14 -12.95 -2.70
N THR A 467 -5.14 -13.28 -1.88
CA THR A 467 -4.52 -12.34 -0.95
C THR A 467 -3.74 -11.24 -1.68
N ILE A 468 -2.93 -11.57 -2.69
CA ILE A 468 -2.19 -10.57 -3.48
C ILE A 468 -3.18 -9.56 -4.11
N LEU A 469 -4.22 -10.07 -4.77
CA LEU A 469 -5.18 -9.24 -5.49
C LEU A 469 -6.13 -8.46 -4.58
N ARG A 470 -6.35 -8.92 -3.34
CA ARG A 470 -7.12 -8.18 -2.32
C ARG A 470 -6.37 -6.95 -1.82
N GLU A 471 -5.05 -7.03 -1.74
CA GLU A 471 -4.19 -5.95 -1.26
C GLU A 471 -3.75 -5.00 -2.39
N LEU A 472 -3.88 -5.40 -3.65
CA LEU A 472 -3.64 -4.56 -4.82
C LEU A 472 -4.87 -3.72 -5.19
N ASP A 473 -4.64 -2.44 -5.49
CA ASP A 473 -5.70 -1.53 -5.96
C ASP A 473 -5.97 -1.72 -7.47
N VAL A 474 -6.82 -2.68 -7.82
CA VAL A 474 -7.21 -2.96 -9.21
C VAL A 474 -8.27 -1.98 -9.70
N VAL A 475 -7.89 -1.13 -10.65
CA VAL A 475 -8.77 -0.07 -11.22
C VAL A 475 -9.60 -0.56 -12.41
N HIS A 476 -9.02 -1.38 -13.29
CA HIS A 476 -9.66 -1.77 -14.55
C HIS A 476 -10.90 -2.67 -14.31
N PRO A 477 -12.09 -2.35 -14.86
CA PRO A 477 -13.32 -3.11 -14.58
C PRO A 477 -13.24 -4.60 -14.97
N ALA A 478 -12.71 -4.91 -16.16
CA ALA A 478 -12.55 -6.30 -16.61
C ALA A 478 -11.64 -7.12 -15.68
N ALA A 479 -10.48 -6.57 -15.30
CA ALA A 479 -9.58 -7.21 -14.35
C ALA A 479 -10.24 -7.42 -12.98
N LYS A 480 -11.11 -6.51 -12.54
CA LYS A 480 -11.85 -6.66 -11.29
C LYS A 480 -12.81 -7.85 -11.29
N LEU A 481 -13.35 -8.26 -12.45
CA LEU A 481 -14.15 -9.48 -12.57
C LEU A 481 -13.31 -10.73 -12.21
N LEU A 482 -12.08 -10.82 -12.71
CA LEU A 482 -11.15 -11.90 -12.35
C LEU A 482 -10.81 -11.89 -10.86
N VAL A 483 -10.59 -10.70 -10.27
CA VAL A 483 -10.35 -10.56 -8.83
C VAL A 483 -11.54 -11.08 -8.01
N MET A 484 -12.77 -10.73 -8.40
CA MET A 484 -13.99 -11.23 -7.74
C MET A 484 -14.11 -12.75 -7.85
N ALA A 485 -13.77 -13.34 -8.99
CA ALA A 485 -13.78 -14.79 -9.18
C ALA A 485 -12.77 -15.51 -8.28
N SER A 486 -11.56 -14.96 -8.15
CA SER A 486 -10.55 -15.49 -7.21
C SER A 486 -11.01 -15.39 -5.76
N GLN A 487 -11.65 -14.29 -5.36
CA GLN A 487 -12.25 -14.13 -4.03
C GLN A 487 -13.41 -15.10 -3.78
N GLN A 488 -14.21 -15.41 -4.81
CA GLN A 488 -15.28 -16.40 -4.70
C GLN A 488 -14.72 -17.81 -4.49
N GLN A 489 -13.68 -18.18 -5.24
CA GLN A 489 -12.99 -19.46 -5.07
C GLN A 489 -12.40 -19.61 -3.65
N ASP A 490 -11.75 -18.56 -3.15
CA ASP A 490 -11.21 -18.49 -1.79
C ASP A 490 -12.31 -18.70 -0.72
N ALA A 491 -13.47 -18.07 -0.88
CA ALA A 491 -14.58 -18.19 0.07
C ALA A 491 -15.28 -19.57 0.04
N GLU A 492 -15.35 -20.21 -1.14
CA GLU A 492 -16.09 -21.46 -1.33
C GLU A 492 -15.26 -22.72 -1.04
N MET A 493 -14.04 -22.77 -1.58
CA MET A 493 -13.14 -23.92 -1.51
C MET A 493 -11.87 -23.62 -0.70
N GLY A 494 -11.39 -22.37 -0.69
CA GLY A 494 -10.17 -21.95 0.02
C GLY A 494 -8.87 -22.44 -0.59
N ASP A 495 -8.92 -22.99 -1.81
CA ASP A 495 -7.75 -23.37 -2.60
C ASP A 495 -8.07 -23.19 -4.10
N GLY A 496 -7.07 -23.23 -4.99
CA GLY A 496 -7.22 -23.08 -6.43
C GLY A 496 -7.37 -21.63 -6.90
N THR A 497 -7.08 -20.65 -6.02
CA THR A 497 -7.15 -19.21 -6.31
C THR A 497 -6.20 -18.81 -7.45
N ASN A 498 -4.98 -19.35 -7.44
CA ASN A 498 -3.97 -19.12 -8.48
C ASN A 498 -4.43 -19.73 -9.82
N LEU A 499 -5.01 -20.94 -9.79
CA LEU A 499 -5.51 -21.62 -10.98
C LEU A 499 -6.60 -20.82 -11.68
N VAL A 500 -7.56 -20.25 -10.93
CA VAL A 500 -8.64 -19.42 -11.50
C VAL A 500 -8.09 -18.25 -12.31
N ILE A 501 -7.13 -17.51 -11.74
CA ILE A 501 -6.56 -16.31 -12.37
C ILE A 501 -5.71 -16.67 -13.58
N VAL A 502 -4.83 -17.67 -13.45
CA VAL A 502 -3.92 -18.08 -14.52
C VAL A 502 -4.69 -18.66 -15.70
N LEU A 503 -5.66 -19.56 -15.44
CA LEU A 503 -6.49 -20.16 -16.48
C LEU A 503 -7.38 -19.12 -17.17
N ALA A 504 -8.02 -18.20 -16.42
CA ALA A 504 -8.83 -17.14 -17.02
C ALA A 504 -7.98 -16.20 -17.90
N GLY A 505 -6.76 -15.87 -17.47
CA GLY A 505 -5.82 -15.07 -18.26
C GLY A 505 -5.39 -15.75 -19.55
N GLU A 506 -5.07 -17.05 -19.51
CA GLU A 506 -4.68 -17.80 -20.70
C GLU A 506 -5.86 -18.00 -21.66
N LEU A 507 -7.07 -18.28 -21.15
CA LEU A 507 -8.29 -18.36 -21.97
C LEU A 507 -8.56 -17.07 -22.76
N LEU A 508 -8.33 -15.91 -22.13
CA LEU A 508 -8.45 -14.60 -22.78
C LEU A 508 -7.34 -14.35 -23.81
N LYS A 509 -6.11 -14.79 -23.53
CA LYS A 509 -4.99 -14.75 -24.50
C LYS A 509 -5.26 -15.62 -25.73
N LYS A 510 -5.75 -16.83 -25.55
CA LYS A 510 -6.18 -17.70 -26.65
C LYS A 510 -7.38 -17.14 -27.41
N ALA A 511 -8.29 -16.44 -26.73
CA ALA A 511 -9.40 -15.75 -27.38
C ALA A 511 -8.92 -14.56 -28.24
N GLU A 512 -7.87 -13.85 -27.84
CA GLU A 512 -7.27 -12.78 -28.63
C GLU A 512 -6.80 -13.28 -30.01
N GLU A 513 -6.18 -14.46 -30.07
CA GLU A 513 -5.79 -15.11 -31.33
C GLU A 513 -7.00 -15.37 -32.23
N LEU A 514 -8.11 -15.84 -31.66
CA LEU A 514 -9.37 -16.09 -32.39
C LEU A 514 -9.98 -14.80 -32.93
N ILE A 515 -9.97 -13.72 -32.14
CA ILE A 515 -10.47 -12.40 -32.54
C ILE A 515 -9.62 -11.86 -33.71
N ARG A 516 -8.30 -12.00 -33.64
CA ARG A 516 -7.38 -11.61 -34.74
C ARG A 516 -7.59 -12.44 -36.01
N MET A 517 -8.00 -13.70 -35.89
CA MET A 517 -8.43 -14.53 -37.03
C MET A 517 -9.80 -14.12 -37.62
N GLY A 518 -10.54 -13.23 -36.94
CA GLY A 518 -11.83 -12.72 -37.39
C GLY A 518 -13.06 -13.43 -36.81
N LEU A 519 -12.91 -14.27 -35.79
CA LEU A 519 -14.06 -14.83 -35.07
C LEU A 519 -14.73 -13.76 -34.21
N LYS A 520 -16.07 -13.81 -34.15
CA LYS A 520 -16.86 -12.92 -33.29
C LYS A 520 -16.79 -13.38 -31.83
N THR A 521 -16.82 -12.44 -30.90
CA THR A 521 -16.83 -12.71 -29.45
C THR A 521 -17.96 -13.64 -29.04
N SER A 522 -19.15 -13.49 -29.63
CA SER A 522 -20.31 -14.37 -29.40
C SER A 522 -20.03 -15.85 -29.70
N ASP A 523 -19.32 -16.12 -30.79
CA ASP A 523 -19.02 -17.48 -31.23
C ASP A 523 -17.96 -18.13 -30.33
N ILE A 524 -16.98 -17.33 -29.87
CA ILE A 524 -15.96 -17.76 -28.90
C ILE A 524 -16.63 -18.09 -27.56
N VAL A 525 -17.51 -17.23 -27.05
CA VAL A 525 -18.24 -17.46 -25.79
C VAL A 525 -19.07 -18.75 -25.86
N SER A 526 -19.77 -18.98 -26.98
CA SER A 526 -20.54 -20.22 -27.17
C SER A 526 -19.65 -21.47 -27.27
N GLY A 527 -18.49 -21.36 -27.92
CA GLY A 527 -17.50 -22.44 -27.98
C GLY A 527 -16.92 -22.78 -26.62
N TYR A 528 -16.52 -21.77 -25.83
CA TYR A 528 -15.99 -21.95 -24.48
C TYR A 528 -17.03 -22.54 -23.52
N GLU A 529 -18.31 -22.17 -23.65
CA GLU A 529 -19.39 -22.79 -22.87
C GLU A 529 -19.53 -24.29 -23.14
N LYS A 530 -19.49 -24.70 -24.41
CA LYS A 530 -19.55 -26.13 -24.78
C LYS A 530 -18.32 -26.88 -24.28
N ALA A 531 -17.14 -26.29 -24.42
CA ALA A 531 -15.89 -26.88 -23.96
C ALA A 531 -15.86 -27.02 -22.43
N GLN A 532 -16.31 -26.02 -21.69
CA GLN A 532 -16.41 -26.04 -20.23
C GLN A 532 -17.31 -27.17 -19.74
N ASN A 533 -18.51 -27.31 -20.30
CA ASN A 533 -19.44 -28.37 -19.88
C ASN A 533 -18.86 -29.77 -20.14
N PHE A 534 -18.18 -29.94 -21.27
CA PHE A 534 -17.49 -31.19 -21.59
C PHE A 534 -16.28 -31.45 -20.68
N ALA A 535 -15.50 -30.41 -20.36
CA ALA A 535 -14.37 -30.52 -19.44
C ALA A 535 -14.81 -30.95 -18.03
N LEU A 536 -15.93 -30.41 -17.54
CA LEU A 536 -16.49 -30.79 -16.24
C LEU A 536 -16.98 -32.24 -16.22
N SER A 537 -17.62 -32.73 -17.30
CA SER A 537 -18.02 -34.14 -17.38
C SER A 537 -16.82 -35.08 -17.48
N VAL A 538 -15.78 -34.69 -18.22
CA VAL A 538 -14.54 -35.49 -18.32
C VAL A 538 -13.82 -35.55 -16.99
N LEU A 539 -13.78 -34.46 -16.23
CA LEU A 539 -13.11 -34.42 -14.93
C LEU A 539 -13.72 -35.40 -13.92
N GLU A 540 -15.03 -35.65 -13.99
CA GLU A 540 -15.69 -36.68 -13.16
C GLU A 540 -15.24 -38.11 -13.51
N GLU A 541 -14.74 -38.35 -14.72
CA GLU A 541 -14.22 -39.65 -15.17
C GLU A 541 -12.73 -39.86 -14.82
N LEU A 542 -12.02 -38.81 -14.43
CA LEU A 542 -10.58 -38.81 -14.12
C LEU A 542 -10.28 -39.03 -12.63
N GLU A 543 -11.23 -39.59 -11.87
CA GLU A 543 -11.03 -39.94 -10.45
C GLU A 543 -10.03 -41.10 -10.33
N VAL A 544 -9.00 -40.94 -9.50
CA VAL A 544 -8.01 -41.99 -9.20
C VAL A 544 -8.22 -42.57 -7.81
N ASP A 545 -8.39 -41.71 -6.81
CA ASP A 545 -8.53 -42.11 -5.41
C ASP A 545 -9.70 -41.36 -4.75
N ARG A 546 -10.21 -41.92 -3.66
CA ARG A 546 -11.30 -41.37 -2.87
C ARG A 546 -11.05 -41.59 -1.38
N LEU A 547 -11.13 -40.52 -0.60
CA LEU A 547 -11.04 -40.63 0.86
C LEU A 547 -12.21 -41.47 1.41
N GLN A 548 -11.87 -42.53 2.13
CA GLN A 548 -12.83 -43.47 2.72
C GLN A 548 -13.17 -43.07 4.17
N ASP A 549 -12.16 -42.73 4.98
CA ASP A 549 -12.31 -42.35 6.38
C ASP A 549 -11.69 -40.98 6.72
N MET A 550 -12.57 -40.01 6.93
CA MET A 550 -12.23 -38.66 7.38
C MET A 550 -11.68 -38.59 8.82
N ARG A 551 -11.76 -39.67 9.59
CA ARG A 551 -11.21 -39.72 10.96
C ARG A 551 -9.79 -40.28 11.02
N SER A 552 -9.25 -40.70 9.89
CA SER A 552 -7.87 -41.13 9.80
C SER A 552 -6.95 -39.94 9.52
N ALA A 553 -5.93 -39.75 10.37
CA ALA A 553 -4.93 -38.70 10.17
C ALA A 553 -4.12 -38.92 8.88
N THR A 554 -3.84 -40.18 8.55
CA THR A 554 -3.02 -40.54 7.39
C THR A 554 -3.75 -40.34 6.07
N GLU A 555 -5.07 -40.52 6.04
CA GLU A 555 -5.86 -40.26 4.83
C GLU A 555 -6.02 -38.76 4.60
N LEU A 556 -6.32 -37.99 5.65
CA LEU A 556 -6.39 -36.53 5.56
C LEU A 556 -5.04 -35.91 5.17
N SER A 557 -3.93 -36.45 5.67
CA SER A 557 -2.60 -35.93 5.31
C SER A 557 -2.30 -36.09 3.83
N LYS A 558 -2.82 -37.12 3.13
CA LYS A 558 -2.62 -37.27 1.68
C LYS A 558 -3.13 -36.06 0.90
N ALA A 559 -4.37 -35.64 1.17
CA ALA A 559 -4.99 -34.49 0.51
C ALA A 559 -4.45 -33.14 1.00
N LEU A 560 -4.06 -33.05 2.28
CA LEU A 560 -3.52 -31.81 2.84
C LEU A 560 -2.08 -31.53 2.41
N ARG A 561 -1.28 -32.58 2.16
CA ARG A 561 0.14 -32.44 1.81
C ARG A 561 0.32 -31.62 0.54
N THR A 562 -0.44 -31.88 -0.51
CA THR A 562 -0.33 -31.17 -1.80
C THR A 562 -0.72 -29.70 -1.69
N VAL A 563 -1.82 -29.41 -1.00
CA VAL A 563 -2.31 -28.04 -0.78
C VAL A 563 -1.26 -27.20 -0.05
N VAL A 564 -0.71 -27.73 1.05
CA VAL A 564 0.29 -27.02 1.83
C VAL A 564 1.63 -26.92 1.08
N ALA A 565 2.05 -27.98 0.38
CA ALA A 565 3.27 -27.98 -0.42
C ALA A 565 3.27 -26.86 -1.47
N SER A 566 2.11 -26.57 -2.08
CA SER A 566 1.97 -25.48 -3.06
C SER A 566 2.27 -24.09 -2.50
N LYS A 567 2.18 -23.90 -1.18
CA LYS A 567 2.38 -22.60 -0.50
C LYS A 567 3.68 -22.55 0.30
N GLN A 568 4.03 -23.64 0.97
CA GLN A 568 5.19 -23.79 1.86
C GLN A 568 5.92 -25.11 1.57
N SER A 569 6.71 -25.13 0.50
CA SER A 569 7.52 -26.29 0.15
C SER A 569 8.64 -26.55 1.18
N GLY A 570 8.94 -27.83 1.38
CA GLY A 570 9.93 -28.35 2.34
C GLY A 570 9.43 -28.51 3.77
N THR A 571 8.19 -28.11 4.08
CA THR A 571 7.60 -28.27 5.44
C THR A 571 6.19 -28.89 5.42
N GLU A 572 5.74 -29.33 4.25
CA GLU A 572 4.40 -29.85 4.01
C GLU A 572 4.01 -31.00 4.94
N ASP A 573 4.90 -31.97 5.18
CA ASP A 573 4.57 -33.12 6.04
C ASP A 573 4.30 -32.70 7.49
N THR A 574 5.12 -31.78 8.00
CA THR A 574 4.97 -31.27 9.37
C THR A 574 3.68 -30.46 9.54
N LEU A 575 3.37 -29.60 8.56
CA LEU A 575 2.19 -28.76 8.58
C LEU A 575 0.92 -29.57 8.34
N ALA A 576 0.91 -30.48 7.37
CA ALA A 576 -0.22 -31.36 7.09
C ALA A 576 -0.57 -32.23 8.30
N ALA A 577 0.43 -32.76 9.02
CA ALA A 577 0.22 -33.50 10.25
C ALA A 577 -0.41 -32.64 11.37
N LEU A 578 0.07 -31.39 11.56
CA LEU A 578 -0.49 -30.46 12.54
C LEU A 578 -1.94 -30.07 12.20
N VAL A 579 -2.24 -29.83 10.92
CA VAL A 579 -3.60 -29.51 10.46
C VAL A 579 -4.51 -30.71 10.65
N ALA A 580 -4.08 -31.91 10.25
CA ALA A 580 -4.85 -33.14 10.44
C ALA A 580 -5.16 -33.40 11.92
N GLU A 581 -4.18 -33.27 12.82
CA GLU A 581 -4.39 -33.42 14.26
C GLU A 581 -5.41 -32.40 14.81
N ALA A 582 -5.30 -31.13 14.41
CA ALA A 582 -6.23 -30.08 14.85
C ALA A 582 -7.66 -30.29 14.34
N VAL A 583 -7.80 -30.72 13.09
CA VAL A 583 -9.09 -31.03 12.47
C VAL A 583 -9.76 -32.22 13.15
N LEU A 584 -9.01 -33.30 13.41
CA LEU A 584 -9.53 -34.48 14.10
C LEU A 584 -10.03 -34.19 15.50
N ALA A 585 -9.38 -33.26 16.22
CA ALA A 585 -9.82 -32.82 17.53
C ALA A 585 -11.18 -32.08 17.50
N VAL A 586 -11.55 -31.49 16.36
CA VAL A 586 -12.72 -30.61 16.19
C VAL A 586 -13.86 -31.30 15.42
N LEU A 587 -13.57 -32.37 14.69
CA LEU A 587 -14.51 -32.99 13.76
C LEU A 587 -15.80 -33.44 14.46
N PRO A 588 -16.97 -32.89 14.09
CA PRO A 588 -18.25 -33.31 14.66
C PRO A 588 -18.63 -34.73 14.21
N LYS A 589 -19.62 -35.34 14.89
CA LYS A 589 -20.15 -36.65 14.51
C LYS A 589 -20.66 -36.69 13.07
N ASN A 590 -21.25 -35.59 12.60
CA ASN A 590 -21.64 -35.40 11.20
C ASN A 590 -20.62 -34.46 10.51
N PRO A 591 -19.75 -34.98 9.61
CA PRO A 591 -18.69 -34.19 8.96
C PRO A 591 -19.19 -32.97 8.18
N LEU A 592 -20.41 -33.00 7.63
CA LEU A 592 -20.98 -31.89 6.85
C LEU A 592 -21.14 -30.59 7.65
N ASN A 593 -21.25 -30.68 8.98
CA ASN A 593 -21.36 -29.53 9.87
C ASN A 593 -20.00 -29.00 10.35
N PHE A 594 -18.91 -29.39 9.70
CA PHE A 594 -17.58 -28.89 10.02
C PHE A 594 -17.50 -27.37 9.81
N ASN A 595 -16.97 -26.67 10.82
CA ASN A 595 -16.77 -25.23 10.79
C ASN A 595 -15.27 -24.91 10.88
N VAL A 596 -14.77 -24.22 9.86
CA VAL A 596 -13.38 -23.78 9.72
C VAL A 596 -12.95 -22.91 10.91
N ASP A 597 -13.84 -22.06 11.42
CA ASP A 597 -13.57 -21.15 12.55
C ASP A 597 -13.15 -21.84 13.86
N ASN A 598 -13.39 -23.15 13.95
CA ASN A 598 -13.07 -23.93 15.13
C ASN A 598 -11.59 -24.35 15.17
N VAL A 599 -10.87 -24.30 14.05
CA VAL A 599 -9.41 -24.42 14.04
C VAL A 599 -8.85 -23.00 14.10
N ARG A 600 -8.02 -22.72 15.10
CA ARG A 600 -7.42 -21.41 15.33
C ARG A 600 -5.92 -21.50 15.21
N VAL A 601 -5.30 -20.47 14.64
CA VAL A 601 -3.85 -20.31 14.68
C VAL A 601 -3.47 -19.22 15.69
N VAL A 602 -2.43 -19.48 16.49
CA VAL A 602 -1.79 -18.48 17.36
C VAL A 602 -0.30 -18.46 17.04
N LYS A 603 0.18 -17.30 16.62
CA LYS A 603 1.56 -17.06 16.23
C LYS A 603 2.37 -16.58 17.43
N ILE A 604 3.44 -17.28 17.77
CA ILE A 604 4.38 -16.88 18.81
C ILE A 604 5.77 -16.87 18.19
N MET A 605 6.44 -15.72 18.26
CA MET A 605 7.76 -15.56 17.65
C MET A 605 8.83 -16.39 18.39
N GLY A 606 9.89 -16.74 17.66
CA GLY A 606 11.04 -17.51 18.13
C GLY A 606 10.87 -19.02 17.97
N GLY A 607 11.98 -19.74 17.93
CA GLY A 607 12.02 -21.18 17.63
C GLY A 607 11.97 -21.49 16.14
N SER A 608 11.75 -22.76 15.81
CA SER A 608 11.53 -23.27 14.45
C SER A 608 10.09 -23.76 14.27
N LEU A 609 9.67 -23.93 13.02
CA LEU A 609 8.32 -24.39 12.69
C LEU A 609 8.01 -25.78 13.25
N GLU A 610 9.01 -26.67 13.31
CA GLU A 610 8.91 -28.01 13.90
C GLU A 610 8.54 -28.00 15.40
N GLN A 611 8.80 -26.90 16.12
CA GLN A 611 8.42 -26.74 17.52
C GLN A 611 6.94 -26.36 17.71
N SER A 612 6.21 -26.15 16.62
CA SER A 612 4.78 -25.86 16.63
C SER A 612 4.00 -27.06 17.14
N LYS A 613 2.89 -26.80 17.85
CA LYS A 613 2.11 -27.86 18.51
C LYS A 613 0.62 -27.56 18.42
N VAL A 614 -0.17 -28.63 18.34
CA VAL A 614 -1.62 -28.53 18.48
C VAL A 614 -2.00 -28.59 19.96
N VAL A 615 -2.87 -27.66 20.36
CA VAL A 615 -3.49 -27.64 21.68
C VAL A 615 -5.00 -27.88 21.50
N LYS A 616 -5.50 -28.94 22.15
CA LYS A 616 -6.94 -29.23 22.25
C LYS A 616 -7.62 -28.22 23.19
N GLY A 617 -7.97 -27.07 22.62
CA GLY A 617 -8.56 -25.92 23.32
C GLY A 617 -8.05 -24.60 22.76
N MET A 618 -7.84 -23.61 23.64
CA MET A 618 -7.46 -22.25 23.25
C MET A 618 -6.21 -21.74 23.94
N VAL A 619 -5.35 -21.07 23.19
CA VAL A 619 -4.17 -20.38 23.71
C VAL A 619 -4.35 -18.88 23.58
N PHE A 620 -4.01 -18.15 24.63
CA PHE A 620 -4.01 -16.69 24.66
C PHE A 620 -2.59 -16.19 24.90
N PRO A 621 -2.04 -15.30 24.05
CA PRO A 621 -0.70 -14.74 24.22
C PRO A 621 -0.68 -13.65 25.30
N ARG A 622 -1.25 -13.96 26.48
CA ARG A 622 -1.37 -13.08 27.63
C ARG A 622 -1.35 -13.92 28.91
N GLU A 623 -0.83 -13.35 29.98
CA GLU A 623 -0.92 -13.91 31.34
C GLU A 623 -2.28 -13.58 31.97
N PRO A 624 -2.82 -14.43 32.88
CA PRO A 624 -4.00 -14.08 33.66
C PRO A 624 -3.74 -12.81 34.48
N ASP A 625 -4.76 -11.98 34.64
CA ASP A 625 -4.67 -10.75 35.45
C ASP A 625 -4.56 -11.06 36.96
N GLY A 626 -4.91 -12.29 37.37
CA GLY A 626 -4.89 -12.75 38.76
C GLY A 626 -3.56 -13.27 39.27
N ILE A 627 -3.51 -13.42 40.59
CA ILE A 627 -2.38 -14.06 41.29
C ILE A 627 -2.34 -15.55 40.96
N ILE A 628 -3.52 -16.18 40.81
CA ILE A 628 -3.65 -17.59 40.46
C ILE A 628 -3.40 -17.78 38.96
N LYS A 629 -2.40 -18.59 38.64
CA LYS A 629 -1.94 -18.86 37.27
C LYS A 629 -2.21 -20.28 36.79
N LYS A 630 -2.70 -21.15 37.68
CA LYS A 630 -3.01 -22.54 37.38
C LYS A 630 -4.31 -22.96 38.08
N ALA A 631 -5.21 -23.56 37.32
CA ALA A 631 -6.44 -24.18 37.80
C ALA A 631 -6.65 -25.52 37.07
N SER A 632 -6.99 -26.57 37.81
CA SER A 632 -7.24 -27.91 37.28
C SER A 632 -8.66 -28.37 37.61
N ARG A 633 -9.36 -28.99 36.65
CA ARG A 633 -10.76 -29.44 36.73
C ARG A 633 -11.66 -28.36 37.32
N ALA A 634 -11.62 -27.20 36.69
CA ALA A 634 -12.27 -26.00 37.18
C ALA A 634 -13.59 -25.73 36.46
N LYS A 635 -14.59 -25.24 37.20
CA LYS A 635 -15.76 -24.61 36.62
C LYS A 635 -15.43 -23.19 36.18
N VAL A 636 -15.86 -22.85 34.99
CA VAL A 636 -15.55 -21.59 34.31
C VAL A 636 -16.83 -20.78 34.12
N GLY A 637 -16.79 -19.52 34.56
CA GLY A 637 -17.81 -18.53 34.26
C GLY A 637 -17.31 -17.56 33.21
N VAL A 638 -18.13 -17.31 32.18
CA VAL A 638 -17.84 -16.31 31.15
C VAL A 638 -18.79 -15.15 31.31
N PHE A 639 -18.27 -13.95 31.51
CA PHE A 639 -19.08 -12.73 31.68
C PHE A 639 -18.80 -11.78 30.53
N SER A 640 -19.81 -11.36 29.79
CA SER A 640 -19.67 -10.32 28.77
C SER A 640 -19.72 -8.91 29.38
N CYS A 641 -20.26 -8.77 30.60
CA CYS A 641 -20.25 -7.52 31.35
C CYS A 641 -18.88 -7.27 32.02
N PRO A 642 -18.53 -6.01 32.33
CA PRO A 642 -17.41 -5.74 33.22
C PRO A 642 -17.66 -6.35 34.60
N ILE A 643 -16.59 -6.78 35.26
CA ILE A 643 -16.65 -7.27 36.64
C ILE A 643 -16.31 -6.10 37.54
N ASP A 644 -17.34 -5.33 37.85
CA ASP A 644 -17.28 -4.16 38.70
C ASP A 644 -18.71 -3.85 39.20
N ILE A 645 -18.84 -2.82 40.04
CA ILE A 645 -20.16 -2.32 40.44
C ILE A 645 -20.93 -1.82 39.21
N SER A 646 -22.18 -2.25 39.09
CA SER A 646 -23.05 -1.87 37.98
C SER A 646 -23.32 -0.37 37.98
N GLN A 647 -22.90 0.31 36.92
CA GLN A 647 -23.20 1.72 36.68
C GLN A 647 -24.48 1.89 35.86
N THR A 648 -25.19 2.99 36.09
CA THR A 648 -26.34 3.37 35.25
C THR A 648 -25.84 3.92 33.91
N GLU A 649 -26.53 3.61 32.81
CA GLU A 649 -26.18 4.14 31.48
C GLU A 649 -26.32 5.68 31.41
N THR A 650 -27.29 6.23 32.14
CA THR A 650 -27.42 7.68 32.35
C THR A 650 -26.47 8.13 33.46
N LYS A 651 -26.13 9.43 33.49
CA LYS A 651 -25.21 10.02 34.47
C LYS A 651 -25.68 9.73 35.91
N GLY A 652 -25.10 8.69 36.51
CA GLY A 652 -25.33 8.33 37.90
C GLY A 652 -24.49 9.22 38.80
N THR A 653 -25.11 10.21 39.44
CA THR A 653 -24.45 11.01 40.48
C THR A 653 -24.80 10.46 41.86
N VAL A 654 -23.79 10.06 42.62
CA VAL A 654 -23.97 9.70 44.03
C VAL A 654 -24.30 10.98 44.81
N LEU A 655 -25.51 11.06 45.36
CA LEU A 655 -25.96 12.19 46.17
C LEU A 655 -25.76 11.87 47.65
N LEU A 656 -24.73 12.44 48.27
CA LEU A 656 -24.45 12.30 49.69
C LEU A 656 -24.87 13.58 50.41
N LYS A 657 -25.84 13.49 51.33
CA LYS A 657 -26.34 14.64 52.11
C LYS A 657 -25.66 14.75 53.48
N ASN A 658 -25.28 13.61 54.05
CA ASN A 658 -24.74 13.52 55.40
C ASN A 658 -23.36 12.86 55.43
N ALA A 659 -22.51 13.22 56.41
CA ALA A 659 -21.20 12.59 56.60
C ALA A 659 -21.28 11.08 56.88
N LYS A 660 -22.35 10.63 57.54
CA LYS A 660 -22.61 9.21 57.78
C LYS A 660 -22.87 8.44 56.47
N GLU A 661 -23.67 9.02 55.56
CA GLU A 661 -23.93 8.43 54.24
C GLU A 661 -22.65 8.28 53.41
N MET A 662 -21.69 9.19 53.58
CA MET A 662 -20.38 9.07 52.91
C MET A 662 -19.56 7.88 53.40
N MET A 663 -19.54 7.63 54.72
CA MET A 663 -18.85 6.47 55.29
C MET A 663 -19.56 5.17 54.92
N ASP A 664 -20.88 5.11 55.09
CA ASP A 664 -21.71 3.95 54.78
C ASP A 664 -21.70 3.63 53.28
N PHE A 665 -21.58 4.63 52.40
CA PHE A 665 -21.46 4.43 50.95
C PHE A 665 -20.17 3.69 50.58
N THR A 666 -19.05 4.08 51.19
CA THR A 666 -17.74 3.46 50.91
C THR A 666 -17.74 1.99 51.34
N VAL A 667 -18.17 1.72 52.58
CA VAL A 667 -18.24 0.34 53.12
C VAL A 667 -19.31 -0.49 52.40
N GLY A 668 -20.46 0.10 52.10
CA GLY A 668 -21.55 -0.61 51.42
C GLY A 668 -21.23 -0.98 49.97
N GLU A 669 -20.40 -0.19 49.28
CA GLU A 669 -19.89 -0.51 47.95
C GLU A 669 -18.90 -1.70 48.00
N GLU A 670 -18.01 -1.71 49.00
CA GLU A 670 -17.10 -2.83 49.29
C GLU A 670 -17.86 -4.13 49.61
N ASP A 671 -18.84 -4.06 50.53
CA ASP A 671 -19.64 -5.21 50.96
C ASP A 671 -20.48 -5.81 49.82
N ARG A 672 -21.05 -4.94 48.95
CA ARG A 672 -21.82 -5.40 47.78
C ARG A 672 -20.97 -6.18 46.80
N LEU A 673 -19.77 -5.68 46.51
CA LEU A 673 -18.87 -6.33 45.58
C LEU A 673 -18.28 -7.61 46.17
N GLU A 674 -17.96 -7.60 47.47
CA GLU A 674 -17.57 -8.81 48.21
C GLU A 674 -18.66 -9.88 48.16
N THR A 675 -19.93 -9.49 48.41
CA THR A 675 -21.07 -10.41 48.39
C THR A 675 -21.26 -11.01 46.99
N ALA A 676 -21.23 -10.18 45.94
CA ALA A 676 -21.38 -10.64 44.56
C ALA A 676 -20.28 -11.64 44.16
N ILE A 677 -19.02 -11.40 44.55
CA ILE A 677 -17.91 -12.32 44.24
C ILE A 677 -17.96 -13.58 45.12
N LYS A 678 -18.42 -13.46 46.36
CA LYS A 678 -18.64 -14.59 47.24
C LYS A 678 -19.71 -15.53 46.68
N GLU A 679 -20.80 -14.99 46.14
CA GLU A 679 -21.83 -15.77 45.43
C GLU A 679 -21.23 -16.55 44.23
N LEU A 680 -20.31 -15.93 43.48
CA LEU A 680 -19.58 -16.63 42.41
C LEU A 680 -18.72 -17.77 42.97
N TYR A 681 -18.01 -17.54 44.07
CA TYR A 681 -17.18 -18.57 44.70
C TYR A 681 -18.01 -19.75 45.23
N ASP A 682 -19.14 -19.45 45.87
CA ASP A 682 -20.06 -20.42 46.48
C ASP A 682 -20.76 -21.29 45.42
N SER A 683 -20.96 -20.77 44.19
CA SER A 683 -21.43 -21.57 43.04
C SER A 683 -20.43 -22.66 42.59
N GLY A 684 -19.19 -22.62 43.12
CA GLY A 684 -18.11 -23.55 42.79
C GLY A 684 -17.21 -23.07 41.64
N LEU A 685 -17.32 -21.79 41.26
CA LEU A 685 -16.54 -21.20 40.20
C LEU A 685 -15.08 -21.00 40.63
N ARG A 686 -14.14 -21.35 39.75
CA ARG A 686 -12.69 -21.22 40.01
C ARG A 686 -11.95 -20.47 38.92
N VAL A 687 -12.54 -20.33 37.74
CA VAL A 687 -12.00 -19.55 36.63
C VAL A 687 -13.07 -18.57 36.14
N VAL A 688 -12.74 -17.29 36.08
CA VAL A 688 -13.58 -16.22 35.54
C VAL A 688 -12.95 -15.67 34.27
N VAL A 689 -13.72 -15.66 33.19
CA VAL A 689 -13.38 -15.00 31.94
C VAL A 689 -14.17 -13.70 31.85
N ALA A 690 -13.46 -12.57 31.85
CA ALA A 690 -14.05 -11.25 31.70
C ALA A 690 -13.99 -10.80 30.23
N GLY A 691 -15.15 -10.56 29.63
CA GLY A 691 -15.30 -10.01 28.28
C GLY A 691 -15.04 -8.51 28.19
N SER A 692 -14.83 -7.86 29.34
CA SER A 692 -14.64 -6.42 29.49
C SER A 692 -13.64 -6.12 30.60
N THR A 693 -13.59 -4.89 31.09
CA THR A 693 -12.72 -4.46 32.19
C THR A 693 -13.11 -5.12 33.50
N VAL A 694 -12.12 -5.27 34.39
CA VAL A 694 -12.30 -5.77 35.77
C VAL A 694 -11.82 -4.66 36.69
N GLY A 695 -12.65 -4.26 37.65
CA GLY A 695 -12.29 -3.23 38.64
C GLY A 695 -11.23 -3.73 39.62
N ASP A 696 -10.40 -2.84 40.15
CA ASP A 696 -9.28 -3.20 41.06
C ASP A 696 -9.80 -3.80 42.38
N LEU A 697 -10.91 -3.28 42.91
CA LEU A 697 -11.56 -3.81 44.11
C LEU A 697 -12.13 -5.21 43.87
N ALA A 698 -12.76 -5.43 42.71
CA ALA A 698 -13.25 -6.76 42.32
C ALA A 698 -12.09 -7.75 42.19
N MET A 699 -10.98 -7.30 41.59
CA MET A 699 -9.77 -8.09 41.42
C MET A 699 -9.16 -8.50 42.77
N HIS A 700 -9.17 -7.59 43.75
CA HIS A 700 -8.73 -7.90 45.12
C HIS A 700 -9.51 -9.07 45.73
N TYR A 701 -10.85 -9.02 45.66
CA TYR A 701 -11.69 -10.09 46.20
C TYR A 701 -11.59 -11.40 45.41
N LEU A 702 -11.54 -11.35 44.08
CA LEU A 702 -11.32 -12.53 43.24
C LEU A 702 -10.01 -13.25 43.62
N ASN A 703 -8.94 -12.49 43.86
CA ASN A 703 -7.67 -13.03 44.34
C ASN A 703 -7.79 -13.60 45.77
N ARG A 704 -8.50 -12.92 46.68
CA ARG A 704 -8.72 -13.41 48.06
C ARG A 704 -9.45 -14.77 48.08
N PHE A 705 -10.39 -14.97 47.15
CA PHE A 705 -11.11 -16.24 46.98
C PHE A 705 -10.39 -17.24 46.07
N ASN A 706 -9.14 -16.97 45.65
CA ASN A 706 -8.33 -17.82 44.78
C ASN A 706 -9.02 -18.19 43.45
N ILE A 707 -9.71 -17.21 42.84
CA ILE A 707 -10.32 -17.36 41.51
C ILE A 707 -9.34 -16.86 40.45
N LEU A 708 -9.08 -17.67 39.42
CA LEU A 708 -8.27 -17.28 38.26
C LEU A 708 -9.08 -16.34 37.37
N VAL A 709 -8.50 -15.21 36.97
CA VAL A 709 -9.19 -14.21 36.13
C VAL A 709 -8.40 -13.97 34.86
N ILE A 710 -9.06 -14.02 33.71
CA ILE A 710 -8.49 -13.63 32.42
C ILE A 710 -9.41 -12.65 31.69
N LYS A 711 -8.83 -11.57 31.14
CA LYS A 711 -9.56 -10.59 30.31
C LYS A 711 -9.45 -10.92 28.82
N ILE A 712 -10.59 -11.10 28.17
CA ILE A 712 -10.72 -11.35 26.72
C ILE A 712 -11.63 -10.28 26.11
N LEU A 713 -11.04 -9.25 25.52
CA LEU A 713 -11.79 -8.11 24.97
C LEU A 713 -12.43 -8.41 23.61
N SER A 714 -11.89 -9.40 22.88
CA SER A 714 -12.42 -9.78 21.58
C SER A 714 -13.69 -10.61 21.75
N LYS A 715 -14.80 -10.11 21.19
CA LYS A 715 -16.08 -10.83 21.15
C LYS A 715 -15.97 -12.17 20.40
N PHE A 716 -15.11 -12.24 19.38
CA PHE A 716 -14.89 -13.45 18.59
C PHE A 716 -14.16 -14.52 19.40
N GLU A 717 -13.11 -14.12 20.12
CA GLU A 717 -12.37 -15.03 21.01
C GLU A 717 -13.24 -15.52 22.16
N LEU A 718 -14.02 -14.62 22.78
CA LEU A 718 -14.96 -14.97 23.84
C LEU A 718 -15.95 -16.05 23.37
N ARG A 719 -16.55 -15.87 22.19
CA ARG A 719 -17.48 -16.84 21.58
C ARG A 719 -16.81 -18.20 21.31
N ARG A 720 -15.58 -18.21 20.82
CA ARG A 720 -14.82 -19.45 20.59
C ARG A 720 -14.47 -20.15 21.92
N LEU A 721 -14.09 -19.39 22.95
CA LEU A 721 -13.79 -19.96 24.27
C LEU A 721 -15.04 -20.59 24.90
N CYS A 722 -16.20 -19.96 24.76
CA CYS A 722 -17.47 -20.56 25.16
C CYS A 722 -17.71 -21.93 24.49
N ARG A 723 -17.28 -22.13 23.24
CA ARG A 723 -17.39 -23.43 22.54
C ARG A 723 -16.41 -24.47 23.08
N VAL A 724 -15.21 -24.08 23.48
CA VAL A 724 -14.22 -24.97 24.10
C VAL A 724 -14.75 -25.48 25.43
N VAL A 725 -15.18 -24.55 26.28
CA VAL A 725 -15.48 -24.82 27.70
C VAL A 725 -16.95 -25.26 27.89
N GLY A 726 -17.80 -25.02 26.90
CA GLY A 726 -19.24 -25.28 26.98
C GLY A 726 -20.03 -24.27 27.81
N ALA A 727 -19.44 -23.10 28.11
CA ALA A 727 -20.08 -22.05 28.92
C ALA A 727 -21.00 -21.14 28.09
N THR A 728 -22.02 -20.57 28.73
CA THR A 728 -22.85 -19.50 28.13
C THR A 728 -22.37 -18.14 28.65
N PRO A 729 -22.10 -17.14 27.79
CA PRO A 729 -21.63 -15.84 28.25
C PRO A 729 -22.76 -15.07 28.94
N LEU A 730 -22.52 -14.64 30.18
CA LEU A 730 -23.49 -13.94 31.02
C LEU A 730 -23.36 -12.43 30.91
N ALA A 731 -24.50 -11.76 30.72
CA ALA A 731 -24.57 -10.30 30.61
C ALA A 731 -24.71 -9.58 31.96
N ARG A 732 -24.90 -10.32 33.05
CA ARG A 732 -25.09 -9.79 34.40
C ARG A 732 -24.11 -10.45 35.36
N LEU A 733 -23.62 -9.68 36.32
CA LEU A 733 -22.81 -10.19 37.43
C LEU A 733 -23.75 -10.77 38.48
N GLY A 734 -23.70 -12.09 38.67
CA GLY A 734 -24.50 -12.84 39.64
C GLY A 734 -24.11 -14.32 39.59
N ALA A 735 -24.58 -15.11 40.55
CA ALA A 735 -24.29 -16.55 40.60
C ALA A 735 -24.79 -17.26 39.32
N PRO A 736 -23.89 -17.87 38.53
CA PRO A 736 -24.28 -18.58 37.31
C PRO A 736 -25.02 -19.87 37.65
N MET A 737 -25.98 -20.27 36.81
CA MET A 737 -26.60 -21.58 36.95
C MET A 737 -25.60 -22.69 36.58
N PRO A 738 -25.74 -23.91 37.14
CA PRO A 738 -24.88 -25.04 36.77
C PRO A 738 -24.81 -25.33 35.26
N ASP A 739 -25.91 -25.10 34.53
CA ASP A 739 -25.99 -25.31 33.09
C ASP A 739 -25.33 -24.20 32.26
N GLU A 740 -25.16 -23.00 32.85
CA GLU A 740 -24.51 -21.86 32.21
C GLU A 740 -23.00 -21.87 32.42
N MET A 741 -22.55 -22.55 33.47
CA MET A 741 -21.13 -22.78 33.76
C MET A 741 -20.54 -23.80 32.80
N GLY A 742 -19.37 -23.49 32.26
CA GLY A 742 -18.59 -24.48 31.53
C GLY A 742 -17.58 -25.19 32.43
N GLN A 743 -16.93 -26.20 31.88
CA GLN A 743 -15.92 -27.00 32.58
C GLN A 743 -14.64 -27.07 31.75
N ILE A 744 -13.49 -27.01 32.42
CA ILE A 744 -12.20 -27.23 31.78
C ILE A 744 -11.24 -28.02 32.66
N ASP A 745 -10.40 -28.83 32.02
CA ASP A 745 -9.47 -29.73 32.70
C ASP A 745 -8.23 -29.00 33.20
N ILE A 746 -7.60 -28.18 32.36
CA ILE A 746 -6.40 -27.43 32.75
C ILE A 746 -6.45 -26.02 32.17
N VAL A 747 -6.29 -25.04 33.05
CA VAL A 747 -5.93 -23.66 32.71
C VAL A 747 -4.60 -23.36 33.37
N GLU A 748 -3.55 -23.14 32.58
CA GLU A 748 -2.25 -22.79 33.13
C GLU A 748 -1.50 -21.76 32.29
N THR A 749 -0.65 -20.98 32.94
CA THR A 749 0.31 -20.11 32.28
C THR A 749 1.57 -20.92 31.94
N THR A 750 1.83 -21.10 30.65
CA THR A 750 3.06 -21.70 30.14
C THR A 750 3.93 -20.64 29.49
N GLU A 751 5.24 -20.83 29.50
CA GLU A 751 6.17 -19.95 28.80
C GLU A 751 6.52 -20.59 27.45
N ILE A 752 6.19 -19.88 26.36
CA ILE A 752 6.45 -20.33 25.00
C ILE A 752 7.27 -19.22 24.33
N GLY A 753 8.54 -19.50 24.02
CA GLY A 753 9.41 -18.52 23.33
C GLY A 753 9.79 -17.31 24.17
N GLY A 754 9.71 -17.40 25.50
CA GLY A 754 9.95 -16.28 26.42
C GLY A 754 8.69 -15.47 26.76
N ASP A 755 7.61 -15.67 26.00
CA ASP A 755 6.31 -15.06 26.27
C ASP A 755 5.46 -15.95 27.19
N ARG A 756 4.82 -15.33 28.18
CA ARG A 756 3.89 -16.01 29.08
C ARG A 756 2.51 -16.06 28.45
N VAL A 757 2.04 -17.27 28.18
CA VAL A 757 0.78 -17.52 27.51
C VAL A 757 -0.13 -18.36 28.39
N THR A 758 -1.44 -18.06 28.36
CA THR A 758 -2.43 -18.84 29.09
C THR A 758 -3.02 -19.89 28.17
N VAL A 759 -2.96 -21.15 28.59
CA VAL A 759 -3.43 -22.30 27.84
C VAL A 759 -4.68 -22.86 28.50
N PHE A 760 -5.78 -22.92 27.74
CA PHE A 760 -7.00 -23.63 28.06
C PHE A 760 -6.95 -24.97 27.34
N ARG A 761 -6.77 -26.08 28.08
CA ARG A 761 -6.64 -27.43 27.52
C ARG A 761 -7.71 -28.37 28.08
N GLN A 762 -8.24 -29.19 27.20
CA GLN A 762 -9.05 -30.37 27.54
C GLN A 762 -8.21 -31.63 27.28
N GLU A 763 -8.10 -32.50 28.28
CA GLU A 763 -7.36 -33.76 28.19
C GLU A 763 -8.29 -34.98 28.25
N ASP A 764 -9.52 -34.82 28.77
CA ASP A 764 -10.47 -35.91 28.90
C ASP A 764 -10.94 -36.44 27.52
N ALA A 765 -10.72 -37.74 27.27
CA ALA A 765 -11.07 -38.42 26.02
C ALA A 765 -12.57 -38.41 25.68
N ASN A 766 -13.45 -38.22 26.68
CA ASN A 766 -14.90 -38.14 26.50
C ASN A 766 -15.39 -36.70 26.24
N ALA A 767 -14.57 -35.68 26.53
CA ALA A 767 -14.92 -34.29 26.34
C ALA A 767 -14.51 -33.84 24.94
N ILE A 768 -15.47 -33.77 24.01
CA ILE A 768 -15.22 -33.32 22.65
C ILE A 768 -14.96 -31.81 22.69
N THR A 769 -13.71 -31.38 22.49
CA THR A 769 -13.38 -29.98 22.28
C THR A 769 -13.90 -29.52 20.93
N ARG A 770 -14.74 -28.49 20.92
CA ARG A 770 -15.26 -27.93 19.66
C ARG A 770 -14.29 -26.96 18.98
N THR A 771 -13.15 -26.66 19.58
CA THR A 771 -12.17 -25.72 19.03
C THR A 771 -10.77 -26.18 19.43
N ALA A 772 -9.85 -26.18 18.47
CA ALA A 772 -8.44 -26.50 18.65
C ALA A 772 -7.58 -25.31 18.21
N THR A 773 -6.42 -25.14 18.84
CA THR A 773 -5.48 -24.08 18.50
C THR A 773 -4.14 -24.66 18.10
N ILE A 774 -3.68 -24.32 16.90
CA ILE A 774 -2.32 -24.59 16.43
C ILE A 774 -1.44 -23.43 16.90
N VAL A 775 -0.48 -23.73 17.76
CA VAL A 775 0.52 -22.77 18.22
C VAL A 775 1.70 -22.81 17.25
N LEU A 776 1.82 -21.78 16.42
CA LEU A 776 2.91 -21.65 15.45
C LEU A 776 4.11 -20.95 16.05
N ARG A 777 5.29 -21.51 15.76
CA ARG A 777 6.60 -21.00 16.14
C ARG A 777 7.41 -20.71 14.89
N GLY A 778 8.13 -19.59 14.90
CA GLY A 778 8.90 -19.16 13.73
C GLY A 778 9.72 -17.92 14.01
N ALA A 779 10.77 -17.71 13.21
CA ALA A 779 11.72 -16.62 13.43
C ALA A 779 11.15 -15.24 13.11
N THR A 780 10.37 -15.12 12.03
CA THR A 780 9.83 -13.84 11.55
C THR A 780 8.31 -13.84 11.52
N GLN A 781 7.71 -12.70 11.85
CA GLN A 781 6.26 -12.53 11.85
C GLN A 781 5.67 -12.68 10.44
N ASN A 782 6.37 -12.16 9.41
CA ASN A 782 5.89 -12.20 8.03
C ASN A 782 5.80 -13.64 7.49
N HIS A 783 6.76 -14.50 7.85
CA HIS A 783 6.71 -15.91 7.48
C HIS A 783 5.58 -16.64 8.23
N LEU A 784 5.40 -16.35 9.52
CA LEU A 784 4.29 -16.91 10.31
C LEU A 784 2.91 -16.52 9.77
N GLU A 785 2.77 -15.32 9.20
CA GLU A 785 1.53 -14.90 8.53
C GLU A 785 1.26 -15.67 7.24
N ASP A 786 2.30 -16.07 6.51
CA ASP A 786 2.16 -16.88 5.28
C ASP A 786 1.86 -18.34 5.62
N VAL A 787 2.51 -18.89 6.66
CA VAL A 787 2.23 -20.24 7.17
C VAL A 787 0.82 -20.33 7.75
N GLU A 788 0.34 -19.29 8.45
CA GLU A 788 -1.05 -19.23 8.92
C GLU A 788 -2.04 -19.35 7.76
N ARG A 789 -1.78 -18.68 6.64
CA ARG A 789 -2.62 -18.82 5.42
C ARG A 789 -2.57 -20.22 4.84
N ALA A 790 -1.39 -20.82 4.73
CA ALA A 790 -1.27 -22.20 4.24
C ALA A 790 -2.05 -23.20 5.11
N ILE A 791 -2.11 -22.96 6.42
CA ILE A 791 -2.94 -23.73 7.35
C ILE A 791 -4.43 -23.47 7.12
N ASP A 792 -4.84 -22.22 6.97
CA ASP A 792 -6.24 -21.86 6.71
C ASP A 792 -6.72 -22.48 5.39
N ASP A 793 -5.90 -22.46 4.33
CA ASP A 793 -6.16 -23.14 3.05
C ASP A 793 -6.34 -24.65 3.27
N GLY A 794 -5.45 -25.29 4.03
CA GLY A 794 -5.58 -26.71 4.39
C GLY A 794 -6.88 -27.02 5.16
N VAL A 795 -7.27 -26.19 6.13
CA VAL A 795 -8.53 -26.38 6.89
C VAL A 795 -9.76 -26.16 5.99
N ASN A 796 -9.70 -25.21 5.05
CA ASN A 796 -10.76 -25.00 4.07
C ASN A 796 -10.89 -26.18 3.09
N VAL A 797 -9.78 -26.79 2.68
CA VAL A 797 -9.81 -28.01 1.86
C VAL A 797 -10.49 -29.15 2.60
N VAL A 798 -10.30 -29.31 3.91
CA VAL A 798 -11.08 -30.31 4.68
C VAL A 798 -12.58 -30.05 4.56
N LYS A 799 -13.03 -28.79 4.62
CA LYS A 799 -14.44 -28.45 4.40
C LYS A 799 -14.88 -28.80 2.96
N ALA A 800 -14.03 -28.61 1.96
CA ALA A 800 -14.33 -29.04 0.59
C ALA A 800 -14.43 -30.57 0.48
N ILE A 801 -13.53 -31.32 1.12
CA ILE A 801 -13.56 -32.80 1.17
C ILE A 801 -14.88 -33.31 1.78
N THR A 802 -15.43 -32.61 2.79
CA THR A 802 -16.73 -33.01 3.37
C THR A 802 -17.90 -32.93 2.38
N LYS A 803 -17.78 -32.14 1.30
CA LYS A 803 -18.77 -32.08 0.23
C LYS A 803 -18.52 -33.17 -0.81
N ASP A 804 -17.27 -33.30 -1.27
CA ASP A 804 -16.87 -34.29 -2.26
C ASP A 804 -15.44 -34.80 -1.96
N PRO A 805 -15.27 -36.10 -1.64
CA PRO A 805 -13.98 -36.67 -1.23
C PRO A 805 -13.12 -37.23 -2.38
N ARG A 806 -13.49 -36.98 -3.65
CA ARG A 806 -12.79 -37.52 -4.83
C ARG A 806 -11.49 -36.76 -5.13
N LEU A 807 -10.44 -37.51 -5.46
CA LEU A 807 -9.10 -37.01 -5.74
C LEU A 807 -8.71 -37.28 -7.21
N VAL A 808 -8.00 -36.33 -7.79
CA VAL A 808 -7.48 -36.37 -9.17
C VAL A 808 -5.96 -36.18 -9.17
N PRO A 809 -5.23 -36.67 -10.18
CA PRO A 809 -3.78 -36.57 -10.22
C PRO A 809 -3.33 -35.11 -10.36
N GLY A 810 -2.37 -34.69 -9.53
CA GLY A 810 -1.85 -33.33 -9.48
C GLY A 810 -0.79 -33.04 -10.54
N ALA A 811 0.10 -32.09 -10.25
CA ALA A 811 1.30 -31.75 -11.04
C ALA A 811 1.08 -31.48 -12.55
N GLY A 812 -0.12 -31.10 -12.98
CA GLY A 812 -0.44 -30.84 -14.38
C GLY A 812 -0.93 -32.06 -15.17
N ALA A 813 -0.98 -33.25 -14.58
CA ALA A 813 -1.42 -34.49 -15.25
C ALA A 813 -2.92 -34.39 -15.66
N THR A 814 -3.77 -33.95 -14.72
CA THR A 814 -5.20 -33.73 -15.00
C THR A 814 -5.39 -32.71 -16.14
N GLU A 815 -4.61 -31.63 -16.14
CA GLU A 815 -4.69 -30.59 -17.17
C GLU A 815 -4.29 -31.10 -18.56
N ILE A 816 -3.19 -31.85 -18.69
CA ILE A 816 -2.79 -32.45 -19.98
C ILE A 816 -3.84 -33.45 -20.47
N GLN A 817 -4.38 -34.27 -19.58
CA GLN A 817 -5.41 -35.22 -19.96
C GLN A 817 -6.69 -34.53 -20.47
N LEU A 818 -7.05 -33.39 -19.87
CA LEU A 818 -8.14 -32.55 -20.37
C LEU A 818 -7.82 -31.97 -21.74
N VAL A 819 -6.58 -31.55 -22.02
CA VAL A 819 -6.18 -31.04 -23.34
C VAL A 819 -6.48 -32.07 -24.44
N GLU A 820 -6.05 -33.32 -24.24
CA GLU A 820 -6.25 -34.40 -25.22
C GLU A 820 -7.75 -34.66 -25.45
N ARG A 821 -8.52 -34.84 -24.37
CA ARG A 821 -9.96 -35.17 -24.48
C ARG A 821 -10.77 -34.04 -25.10
N ILE A 822 -10.50 -32.79 -24.73
CA ILE A 822 -11.19 -31.61 -25.28
C ILE A 822 -10.78 -31.39 -26.75
N SER A 823 -9.53 -31.65 -27.11
CA SER A 823 -9.08 -31.57 -28.51
C SER A 823 -9.79 -32.61 -29.39
N ASN A 824 -9.92 -33.85 -28.92
CA ASN A 824 -10.70 -34.89 -29.59
C ASN A 824 -12.18 -34.50 -29.74
N PHE A 825 -12.74 -33.78 -28.75
CA PHE A 825 -14.09 -33.24 -28.83
C PHE A 825 -14.21 -32.07 -29.83
N ALA A 826 -13.17 -31.25 -29.96
CA ALA A 826 -13.10 -30.19 -30.97
C ALA A 826 -13.18 -30.80 -32.38
N ASP A 827 -12.40 -31.84 -32.66
CA ASP A 827 -12.38 -32.48 -33.99
C ASP A 827 -13.70 -33.16 -34.38
N ARG A 828 -14.48 -33.60 -33.39
CA ARG A 828 -15.84 -34.13 -33.59
C ARG A 828 -16.89 -33.05 -33.82
N THR A 829 -16.63 -31.81 -33.40
CA THR A 829 -17.61 -30.72 -33.44
C THR A 829 -17.48 -29.95 -34.75
N PRO A 830 -18.48 -29.96 -35.65
CA PRO A 830 -18.41 -29.19 -36.88
C PRO A 830 -18.69 -27.70 -36.66
N GLY A 831 -18.11 -26.86 -37.52
CA GLY A 831 -18.41 -25.42 -37.63
C GLY A 831 -17.44 -24.52 -36.86
N LEU A 832 -17.77 -23.23 -36.78
CA LEU A 832 -16.90 -22.21 -36.15
C LEU A 832 -16.55 -22.47 -34.67
N PRO A 833 -17.43 -23.05 -33.82
CA PRO A 833 -17.10 -23.34 -32.43
C PRO A 833 -15.91 -24.29 -32.26
N GLN A 834 -15.58 -25.11 -33.26
CA GLN A 834 -14.42 -26.01 -33.26
C GLN A 834 -13.13 -25.28 -32.88
N TYR A 835 -12.87 -24.12 -33.50
CA TYR A 835 -11.66 -23.34 -33.25
C TYR A 835 -11.59 -22.85 -31.80
N ALA A 836 -12.72 -22.40 -31.25
CA ALA A 836 -12.81 -21.95 -29.87
C ALA A 836 -12.62 -23.11 -28.88
N ILE A 837 -13.22 -24.28 -29.14
CA ILE A 837 -13.05 -25.47 -28.29
C ILE A 837 -11.58 -25.93 -28.29
N ARG A 838 -10.92 -25.93 -29.45
CA ARG A 838 -9.50 -26.31 -29.53
C ARG A 838 -8.60 -25.33 -28.76
N LYS A 839 -8.85 -24.03 -28.89
CA LYS A 839 -8.12 -22.99 -28.13
C LYS A 839 -8.40 -23.02 -26.63
N PHE A 840 -9.59 -23.47 -26.23
CA PHE A 840 -9.92 -23.74 -24.83
C PHE A 840 -9.09 -24.91 -24.28
N ALA A 841 -8.90 -25.97 -25.06
CA ALA A 841 -8.01 -27.08 -24.70
C ALA A 841 -6.57 -26.60 -24.52
N GLU A 842 -6.01 -25.88 -25.51
CA GLU A 842 -4.64 -25.34 -25.45
C GLU A 842 -4.39 -24.43 -24.23
N ALA A 843 -5.43 -23.80 -23.65
CA ALA A 843 -5.27 -22.95 -22.49
C ALA A 843 -4.87 -23.72 -21.22
N PHE A 844 -5.20 -25.01 -21.11
CA PHE A 844 -4.82 -25.84 -19.97
C PHE A 844 -3.31 -26.13 -19.89
N GLU A 845 -2.58 -26.01 -21.00
CA GLU A 845 -1.12 -26.17 -21.04
C GLU A 845 -0.38 -25.19 -20.12
N VAL A 846 -1.02 -24.06 -19.76
CA VAL A 846 -0.40 -23.03 -18.92
C VAL A 846 0.02 -23.56 -17.56
N VAL A 847 -0.70 -24.53 -16.99
CA VAL A 847 -0.40 -25.09 -15.66
C VAL A 847 0.91 -25.88 -15.69
N PRO A 848 1.04 -26.98 -16.47
CA PRO A 848 2.29 -27.73 -16.55
C PRO A 848 3.45 -26.87 -17.09
N ARG A 849 3.19 -25.95 -18.02
CA ARG A 849 4.21 -25.01 -18.51
C ARG A 849 4.77 -24.15 -17.39
N THR A 850 3.89 -23.54 -16.59
CA THR A 850 4.29 -22.64 -15.50
C THR A 850 5.02 -23.40 -14.39
N LEU A 851 4.61 -24.64 -14.11
CA LEU A 851 5.30 -25.52 -13.15
C LEU A 851 6.74 -25.82 -13.61
N ALA A 852 6.93 -26.21 -14.87
CA ALA A 852 8.25 -26.46 -15.44
C ALA A 852 9.13 -25.19 -15.46
N GLU A 853 8.58 -24.05 -15.88
CA GLU A 853 9.30 -22.76 -15.88
C GLU A 853 9.71 -22.31 -14.47
N SER A 854 8.86 -22.56 -13.46
CA SER A 854 9.15 -22.19 -12.07
C SER A 854 10.22 -23.08 -11.44
N ALA A 855 10.27 -24.36 -11.83
CA ALA A 855 11.35 -25.29 -11.48
C ALA A 855 12.67 -25.02 -12.22
N GLY A 856 12.63 -24.26 -13.32
CA GLY A 856 13.79 -23.95 -14.15
C GLY A 856 14.10 -25.02 -15.20
N LEU A 857 13.12 -25.87 -15.52
CA LEU A 857 13.18 -26.87 -16.60
C LEU A 857 12.83 -26.22 -17.96
N ASP A 858 13.24 -26.84 -19.07
CA ASP A 858 12.75 -26.45 -20.39
C ASP A 858 11.31 -26.93 -20.57
N ALA A 859 10.37 -25.99 -20.47
CA ALA A 859 8.95 -26.29 -20.59
C ALA A 859 8.56 -26.90 -21.95
N THR A 860 9.32 -26.63 -23.02
CA THR A 860 9.03 -27.19 -24.36
C THR A 860 9.29 -28.69 -24.37
N GLU A 861 10.40 -29.12 -23.79
CA GLU A 861 10.79 -30.52 -23.69
C GLU A 861 9.85 -31.29 -22.77
N VAL A 862 9.56 -30.75 -21.57
CA VAL A 862 8.65 -31.36 -20.60
C VAL A 862 7.25 -31.53 -21.19
N LEU A 863 6.69 -30.51 -21.84
CA LEU A 863 5.37 -30.61 -22.48
C LEU A 863 5.34 -31.67 -23.59
N SER A 864 6.37 -31.75 -24.43
CA SER A 864 6.44 -32.76 -25.49
C SER A 864 6.47 -34.18 -24.93
N ARG A 865 7.17 -34.38 -23.81
CA ARG A 865 7.24 -35.68 -23.11
C ARG A 865 5.90 -36.04 -22.48
N LEU A 866 5.24 -35.08 -21.81
CA LEU A 866 3.90 -35.27 -21.26
C LEU A 866 2.90 -35.65 -22.34
N TYR A 867 2.86 -34.93 -23.47
CA TYR A 867 2.00 -35.30 -24.60
C TYR A 867 2.23 -36.74 -25.06
N THR A 868 3.49 -37.18 -25.12
CA THR A 868 3.84 -38.55 -25.51
C THR A 868 3.35 -39.57 -24.49
N ALA A 869 3.50 -39.28 -23.19
CA ALA A 869 3.04 -40.16 -22.11
C ALA A 869 1.51 -40.33 -22.12
N HIS A 870 0.77 -39.22 -22.23
CA HIS A 870 -0.70 -39.24 -22.19
C HIS A 870 -1.33 -39.87 -23.45
N HIS A 871 -0.71 -39.71 -24.64
CA HIS A 871 -1.22 -40.32 -25.87
C HIS A 871 -1.09 -41.84 -25.94
N ARG A 872 -0.12 -42.45 -25.24
CA ARG A 872 0.10 -43.92 -25.26
C ARG A 872 -1.14 -44.72 -24.88
N THR A 873 -2.00 -44.16 -24.04
CA THR A 873 -3.25 -44.76 -23.57
C THR A 873 -4.26 -45.04 -24.69
N THR A 874 -4.22 -44.32 -25.81
CA THR A 874 -5.18 -44.51 -26.91
C THR A 874 -4.78 -45.60 -27.91
N ALA A 875 -3.48 -45.95 -27.99
CA ALA A 875 -2.96 -46.90 -28.97
C ALA A 875 -3.20 -48.38 -28.60
N ALA A 876 -3.42 -48.69 -27.32
CA ALA A 876 -3.68 -50.06 -26.86
C ALA A 876 -5.09 -50.59 -27.23
N GLY A 877 -5.95 -49.77 -27.85
CA GLY A 877 -7.32 -50.13 -28.21
C GLY A 877 -7.56 -50.57 -29.66
N GLU A 878 -6.76 -50.11 -30.63
CA GLU A 878 -7.03 -50.36 -32.06
C GLU A 878 -5.73 -50.35 -32.91
N SER A 879 -4.97 -51.46 -32.91
CA SER A 879 -4.33 -52.01 -34.13
C SER A 879 -3.49 -53.24 -33.79
N SER A 880 -3.95 -54.40 -34.24
CA SER A 880 -3.13 -55.59 -34.43
C SER A 880 -2.43 -55.52 -35.78
N SER A 881 -1.09 -55.52 -35.83
CA SER A 881 -0.27 -56.30 -36.79
C SER A 881 1.22 -55.93 -36.75
N GLU A 882 2.02 -56.95 -36.41
CA GLU A 882 3.34 -57.29 -36.95
C GLU A 882 4.59 -56.44 -36.59
N GLU A 883 5.51 -57.18 -35.96
CA GLU A 883 6.98 -57.09 -35.99
C GLU A 883 7.66 -55.94 -35.23
N ASP A 884 8.10 -56.24 -34.00
CA ASP A 884 9.53 -56.22 -33.64
C ASP A 884 9.74 -56.94 -32.30
N GLU A 885 10.29 -58.16 -32.37
CA GLU A 885 10.81 -58.89 -31.21
C GLU A 885 12.23 -58.38 -30.91
N GLU A 886 12.47 -57.84 -29.72
CA GLU A 886 13.76 -58.01 -29.03
C GLU A 886 13.57 -58.00 -27.50
N GLU A 887 14.19 -59.01 -26.87
CA GLU A 887 13.92 -59.58 -25.55
C GLU A 887 14.38 -58.71 -24.36
N GLY A 888 13.61 -58.69 -23.26
CA GLY A 888 14.12 -58.15 -21.98
C GLY A 888 13.17 -58.01 -20.80
N SER A 889 12.75 -59.15 -20.21
CA SER A 889 12.13 -59.32 -18.87
C SER A 889 10.63 -59.05 -18.70
N SER A 890 9.96 -60.07 -18.18
CA SER A 890 8.53 -60.15 -17.90
C SER A 890 8.21 -59.82 -16.45
N SER A 891 7.01 -59.24 -16.26
CA SER A 891 6.14 -59.20 -15.06
C SER A 891 6.28 -58.02 -14.09
N GLU A 892 5.75 -56.86 -14.48
CA GLU A 892 4.97 -55.95 -13.59
C GLU A 892 3.79 -55.40 -14.44
N GLU A 893 2.64 -55.21 -13.81
CA GLU A 893 1.36 -54.86 -14.44
C GLU A 893 1.47 -53.48 -15.13
N GLU A 894 1.08 -53.36 -16.41
CA GLU A 894 1.16 -52.09 -17.17
C GLU A 894 0.21 -51.05 -16.56
N GLU A 895 0.75 -50.16 -15.71
CA GLU A 895 0.01 -49.09 -15.04
C GLU A 895 -0.38 -47.94 -16.01
N PRO A 896 -1.50 -47.24 -15.75
CA PRO A 896 -2.06 -46.27 -16.69
C PRO A 896 -1.26 -44.95 -16.77
N TYR A 897 -0.42 -44.79 -17.81
CA TYR A 897 0.46 -43.65 -18.13
C TYR A 897 -0.15 -42.21 -18.09
N TRP A 898 -1.46 -42.04 -18.02
CA TRP A 898 -2.09 -40.71 -17.98
C TRP A 898 -1.98 -40.01 -16.61
N THR A 899 -1.46 -40.69 -15.59
CA THR A 899 -1.15 -40.15 -14.26
C THR A 899 0.19 -39.41 -14.22
N THR A 900 0.93 -39.42 -15.34
CA THR A 900 2.23 -38.76 -15.48
C THR A 900 2.07 -37.24 -15.37
N GLY A 901 2.79 -36.60 -14.45
CA GLY A 901 2.82 -35.16 -14.24
C GLY A 901 4.21 -34.57 -14.40
N VAL A 902 4.31 -33.25 -14.16
CA VAL A 902 5.60 -32.52 -14.18
C VAL A 902 6.39 -32.89 -12.93
N ASP A 903 7.62 -33.37 -13.12
CA ASP A 903 8.59 -33.47 -12.04
C ASP A 903 9.26 -32.12 -11.82
N LEU A 904 9.39 -31.71 -10.56
CA LEU A 904 9.98 -30.44 -10.18
C LEU A 904 11.41 -30.61 -9.66
N GLU A 905 11.80 -31.83 -9.29
CA GLU A 905 13.15 -32.12 -8.86
C GLU A 905 14.07 -32.28 -10.07
N ILE A 906 15.21 -31.58 -10.05
CA ILE A 906 16.23 -31.67 -11.10
C ILE A 906 17.10 -32.92 -10.80
N GLY A 907 16.49 -34.10 -10.79
CA GLY A 907 17.16 -35.39 -10.63
C GLY A 907 17.69 -35.95 -11.95
N ASP A 908 18.13 -37.23 -11.93
CA ASP A 908 18.37 -38.04 -13.14
C ASP A 908 17.06 -38.36 -13.91
N SER A 909 15.92 -37.88 -13.43
CA SER A 909 14.59 -38.08 -14.00
C SER A 909 14.36 -37.19 -15.23
N ASP A 910 13.55 -37.69 -16.15
CA ASP A 910 13.23 -37.08 -17.44
C ASP A 910 12.31 -35.83 -17.34
N GLY A 911 12.23 -35.17 -16.18
CA GLY A 911 11.34 -34.04 -15.93
C GLY A 911 9.84 -34.42 -15.85
N THR A 912 9.53 -35.71 -15.78
CA THR A 912 8.18 -36.26 -15.62
C THR A 912 8.17 -37.34 -14.55
N LEU A 913 7.10 -37.40 -13.74
CA LEU A 913 6.92 -38.40 -12.67
C LEU A 913 5.49 -38.95 -12.68
N ASP A 914 5.26 -40.12 -12.08
CA ASP A 914 3.89 -40.57 -11.79
C ASP A 914 3.38 -39.92 -10.50
N THR A 915 2.30 -39.16 -10.62
CA THR A 915 1.73 -38.40 -9.52
C THR A 915 1.03 -39.28 -8.48
N VAL A 916 0.57 -40.47 -8.86
CA VAL A 916 -0.18 -41.37 -7.97
C VAL A 916 0.76 -42.13 -7.05
N GLU A 917 1.87 -42.63 -7.59
CA GLU A 917 2.92 -43.30 -6.82
C GLU A 917 3.52 -42.36 -5.76
N GLU A 918 3.80 -41.12 -6.16
CA GLU A 918 4.31 -40.09 -5.25
C GLU A 918 3.24 -39.54 -4.32
N GLY A 919 1.95 -39.84 -4.53
CA GLY A 919 0.83 -39.36 -3.72
C GLY A 919 0.57 -37.86 -3.85
N ILE A 920 0.81 -37.29 -5.03
CA ILE A 920 0.54 -35.89 -5.37
C ILE A 920 -0.86 -35.81 -6.01
N LEU A 921 -1.86 -35.70 -5.15
CA LEU A 921 -3.28 -35.66 -5.55
C LEU A 921 -3.91 -34.31 -5.21
N ASP A 922 -4.73 -33.81 -6.13
CA ASP A 922 -5.54 -32.60 -5.96
C ASP A 922 -7.01 -32.96 -5.69
N LEU A 923 -7.73 -32.08 -4.99
CA LEU A 923 -9.16 -32.28 -4.78
C LEU A 923 -9.96 -31.97 -6.05
N MET A 924 -10.78 -32.93 -6.48
CA MET A 924 -11.58 -32.78 -7.70
C MET A 924 -12.56 -31.60 -7.61
N ALA A 925 -13.22 -31.42 -6.45
CA ALA A 925 -14.15 -30.30 -6.23
C ALA A 925 -13.49 -28.92 -6.38
N THR A 926 -12.24 -28.78 -5.92
CA THR A 926 -11.47 -27.54 -6.07
C THR A 926 -11.22 -27.25 -7.54
N LYS A 927 -10.77 -28.24 -8.32
CA LYS A 927 -10.52 -28.12 -9.77
C LYS A 927 -11.80 -27.82 -10.55
N MET A 928 -12.90 -28.53 -10.27
CA MET A 928 -14.19 -28.30 -10.91
C MET A 928 -14.67 -26.85 -10.72
N SER A 929 -14.62 -26.36 -9.48
CA SER A 929 -14.99 -24.99 -9.14
C SER A 929 -14.08 -23.97 -9.83
N ALA A 930 -12.77 -24.21 -9.81
CA ALA A 930 -11.79 -23.32 -10.41
C ALA A 930 -11.96 -23.19 -11.94
N ILE A 931 -12.11 -24.32 -12.65
CA ILE A 931 -12.34 -24.35 -14.11
C ILE A 931 -13.64 -23.62 -14.45
N ARG A 932 -14.69 -23.85 -13.67
CA ARG A 932 -15.98 -23.20 -13.85
C ARG A 932 -15.87 -21.69 -13.69
N LEU A 933 -15.32 -21.21 -12.57
CA LEU A 933 -15.20 -19.78 -12.29
C LEU A 933 -14.26 -19.08 -13.28
N ALA A 934 -13.15 -19.71 -13.68
CA ALA A 934 -12.24 -19.17 -14.68
C ALA A 934 -12.93 -19.00 -16.05
N SER A 935 -13.66 -20.03 -16.49
CA SER A 935 -14.39 -20.03 -17.76
C SER A 935 -15.53 -19.01 -17.76
N GLU A 936 -16.32 -18.95 -16.68
CA GLU A 936 -17.40 -17.98 -16.51
C GLU A 936 -16.87 -16.53 -16.53
N SER A 937 -15.73 -16.29 -15.86
CA SER A 937 -15.06 -14.98 -15.82
C SER A 937 -14.53 -14.56 -17.20
N ALA A 938 -13.85 -15.47 -17.90
CA ALA A 938 -13.36 -15.19 -19.25
C ALA A 938 -14.53 -14.91 -20.22
N ARG A 939 -15.61 -15.70 -20.14
CA ARG A 939 -16.83 -15.47 -20.93
C ARG A 939 -17.48 -14.13 -20.61
N THR A 940 -17.57 -13.74 -19.34
CA THR A 940 -18.14 -12.44 -18.98
C THR A 940 -17.30 -11.30 -19.52
N VAL A 941 -15.97 -11.36 -19.41
CA VAL A 941 -15.08 -10.35 -20.00
C VAL A 941 -15.24 -10.24 -21.51
N LEU A 942 -15.33 -11.37 -22.22
CA LEU A 942 -15.52 -11.40 -23.68
C LEU A 942 -16.92 -10.91 -24.13
N SER A 943 -17.92 -11.00 -23.26
CA SER A 943 -19.27 -10.51 -23.55
C SER A 943 -19.43 -8.98 -23.39
N VAL A 944 -18.43 -8.31 -22.82
CA VAL A 944 -18.46 -6.85 -22.64
C VAL A 944 -17.95 -6.16 -23.91
N ASP A 945 -18.89 -5.72 -24.74
CA ASP A 945 -18.58 -4.99 -25.98
C ASP A 945 -18.34 -3.49 -25.74
N GLN A 946 -18.83 -2.93 -24.63
CA GLN A 946 -18.69 -1.50 -24.32
C GLN A 946 -18.44 -1.29 -22.83
N ILE A 947 -17.44 -0.45 -22.50
CA ILE A 947 -17.16 -0.02 -21.12
C ILE A 947 -17.36 1.49 -21.02
N ILE A 948 -18.20 1.90 -20.06
CA ILE A 948 -18.38 3.29 -19.69
C ILE A 948 -17.75 3.52 -18.32
N VAL A 949 -16.71 4.34 -18.27
CA VAL A 949 -15.99 4.69 -17.04
C VAL A 949 -16.32 6.12 -16.64
N SER A 950 -16.79 6.30 -15.41
CA SER A 950 -16.90 7.63 -14.80
C SER A 950 -15.59 8.01 -14.14
N ARG A 951 -15.22 9.30 -14.17
CA ARG A 951 -14.19 9.85 -13.28
C ARG A 951 -14.46 9.40 -11.84
N GLN A 952 -13.44 8.87 -11.16
CA GLN A 952 -13.55 8.52 -9.74
C GLN A 952 -14.12 9.72 -8.99
N ALA A 953 -15.20 9.48 -8.24
CA ALA A 953 -15.85 10.50 -7.44
C ALA A 953 -14.85 10.98 -6.37
N GLY A 954 -14.06 11.99 -6.71
CA GLY A 954 -13.42 12.81 -5.70
C GLY A 954 -14.55 13.35 -4.84
N GLY A 955 -14.62 12.90 -3.59
CA GLY A 955 -15.54 13.47 -2.62
C GLY A 955 -15.46 15.00 -2.71
N PRO A 956 -16.57 15.73 -2.47
CA PRO A 956 -16.58 17.18 -2.61
C PRO A 956 -15.35 17.72 -1.89
N LYS A 957 -14.53 18.52 -2.60
CA LYS A 957 -13.43 19.25 -1.97
C LYS A 957 -14.02 19.87 -0.70
N PRO A 958 -13.41 19.66 0.50
CA PRO A 958 -13.92 20.28 1.71
C PRO A 958 -14.13 21.76 1.38
N PRO A 959 -15.33 22.31 1.64
CA PRO A 959 -15.62 23.69 1.28
C PRO A 959 -14.50 24.54 1.87
N GLN A 960 -13.77 25.23 1.00
CA GLN A 960 -12.85 26.27 1.46
C GLN A 960 -13.72 27.22 2.28
N GLY A 961 -13.44 27.32 3.57
CA GLY A 961 -14.22 28.11 4.50
C GLY A 961 -14.50 29.47 3.89
N GLY A 962 -15.78 29.70 3.58
CA GLY A 962 -16.24 31.01 3.14
C GLY A 962 -15.87 32.03 4.21
N GLY A 963 -15.31 33.15 3.77
CA GLY A 963 -14.93 34.25 4.64
C GLY A 963 -16.08 34.73 5.52
N ASP A 964 -15.68 35.25 6.68
CA ASP A 964 -16.42 36.01 7.69
C ASP A 964 -17.93 36.17 7.46
N TRP A 965 -18.70 35.48 8.28
CA TRP A 965 -20.15 35.69 8.47
C TRP A 965 -20.46 36.71 9.58
N ASP A 966 -19.51 37.57 9.93
CA ASP A 966 -19.65 38.61 10.96
C ASP A 966 -19.77 40.02 10.35
N GLN A 967 -20.59 40.17 9.32
CA GLN A 967 -21.18 41.45 8.90
C GLN A 967 -22.66 41.24 8.60
N ASP A 968 -23.48 41.16 9.66
CA ASP A 968 -24.82 41.73 9.75
C ASP A 968 -25.33 41.71 11.21
#